data_AF-A0A024GRW9-F1
#
_entry.id   AF-A0A024GRW9-F1
#
_cell.length_a   1.000
_cell.length_b   1.000
_cell.length_c   1.000
_cell.angle_alpha   90.00
_cell.angle_beta   90.00
_cell.angle_gamma   90.00
#
_symmetry.space_group_name_H-M   'P 1'
#
loop_
_entity.id
_entity.type
_entity.pdbx_description
1 polymer ?
#
loop_
_entity_poly.entity_id
_entity_poly.type
_entity_poly.pdbx_seq_one_letter_code
_entity_poly.pdbx_strand_id
1 'polypeptide(L)'
;MMTTHEKESSFLLSTTEENNAQDDPSSLASWKDQIVRTTLYGVMNTVILVPLMISFAQIIFRDSAFRPYMSELIKLVMTSAAIHQFCFTLKSSLSFAVGQVQDAGLIFLSAMATSIVNGLEKSSGIGKVEPQRLLATTLLTLAASTALLGIALIITGKLKLASFVQYLPMPVVGGYLAFIGFYCLEAGLSMMSGQVINGIIDWPKLLNAESLILIAPGLLSGIAIFFVLSRYEHVMILPTSMASILVIFYLSLALTGTSLEQARLKGWVSPLPATSASIFDIYQMFDYHYVDTSQTMTQIPTWIAMYFVVAFSSSLDVAAIEMALGTPLDYNHELQIVGWSNLISGIAGGFTGSYIFSQTIFTLRANLQSRLVGTVVCGFELILVLCPFSIIAYVPKVFFGALQTLIAADLMVEYMWHARHKMLLQEYIVVWLTFMMTCVYDLKFGIIAGIIVAGFNFIYSYITVSTVRRVMKRSHVERDLRERELLQRTHLAIVTLELDGFLFFGSSVKIMEEVRRHVLVNASEPTVAPIMCSPAFPTNGSFLTTVFQYEPPLISMRNASTFETTDDLRTLDDHEEYNTCSQPKMYDQLAMRPVRTRFFILDFERVRGVDATAIRSCIKATKQLLAQHGILLIFASLQHDVEQLLHAHDILDDEYEVAFGSTKRVSTLAFDTLDKALEWCEDELLAEQGVIPLSEVAEIENDGRCAIQLLDTLLPKVTPKHSVKVEASKSTSDSSETDEEDQGQIKEDSVQEVNLSAILTQDIAAYYIESRHHVAGEQVYQVGSPVDGIYFIGLGKVDVFLPSKLHESMGPGFRGKRRIQRVCQGGILGVAEMMLHKRYQFTAEAKADTLLLFLSKVKFEEMKIRHPTIASRFQQAMMQTLARTVLEANIADN
;
A
#
# COMPACT_ATOMS: atom_id res chain seq x y z
N MET A 1 13.07 -26.23 -1.39
CA MET A 1 14.07 -25.16 -1.45
C MET A 1 13.48 -23.77 -1.22
N MET A 2 12.15 -23.55 -1.26
CA MET A 2 11.53 -22.24 -0.99
C MET A 2 10.88 -22.06 0.41
N THR A 3 10.80 -23.10 1.24
CA THR A 3 10.14 -23.08 2.57
C THR A 3 10.88 -22.29 3.67
N THR A 4 12.01 -21.65 3.38
CA THR A 4 12.91 -21.02 4.36
C THR A 4 12.47 -19.61 4.81
N HIS A 5 11.44 -19.02 4.23
CA HIS A 5 11.21 -17.57 4.33
C HIS A 5 10.61 -17.04 5.66
N GLU A 6 9.98 -17.85 6.51
CA GLU A 6 9.20 -17.32 7.66
C GLU A 6 9.89 -17.40 9.03
N LYS A 7 10.99 -18.17 9.18
CA LYS A 7 11.75 -18.24 10.46
C LYS A 7 13.05 -17.45 10.46
N GLU A 8 13.59 -17.13 9.29
CA GLU A 8 14.94 -16.54 9.13
C GLU A 8 14.99 -15.02 9.40
N SER A 9 13.86 -14.30 9.41
CA SER A 9 13.82 -12.86 9.75
C SER A 9 14.22 -12.56 11.20
N SER A 10 14.08 -13.53 12.11
CA SER A 10 14.48 -13.37 13.52
C SER A 10 15.98 -13.60 13.76
N PHE A 11 16.68 -14.31 12.86
CA PHE A 11 18.10 -14.67 13.02
C PHE A 11 19.05 -13.63 12.41
N LEU A 12 18.57 -12.82 11.45
CA LEU A 12 19.35 -11.78 10.78
C LEU A 12 19.71 -10.58 11.68
N LEU A 13 19.04 -10.42 12.83
CA LEU A 13 19.29 -9.32 13.77
C LEU A 13 20.41 -9.61 14.79
N SER A 14 20.88 -10.86 14.93
CA SER A 14 21.89 -11.19 15.96
C SER A 14 23.33 -11.29 15.44
N THR A 15 23.57 -11.25 14.13
CA THR A 15 24.91 -11.48 13.55
C THR A 15 25.58 -10.24 12.97
N THR A 16 24.97 -9.05 13.10
CA THR A 16 25.47 -7.78 12.52
C THR A 16 26.32 -6.94 13.48
N GLU A 17 26.52 -7.32 14.74
CA GLU A 17 27.24 -6.49 15.73
C GLU A 17 28.73 -6.79 15.93
N GLU A 18 29.30 -7.84 15.35
CA GLU A 18 30.74 -8.10 15.45
C GLU A 18 31.41 -8.04 14.09
N ASN A 19 32.01 -6.88 13.76
CA ASN A 19 33.38 -6.77 13.27
C ASN A 19 33.69 -5.33 12.80
N ASN A 20 34.35 -4.57 13.67
CA ASN A 20 35.06 -3.35 13.30
C ASN A 20 36.53 -3.47 13.71
N ALA A 21 37.40 -3.35 12.69
CA ALA A 21 38.84 -3.02 12.71
C ALA A 21 39.84 -4.00 13.36
N GLN A 22 40.78 -4.55 12.55
CA GLN A 22 42.20 -4.14 12.55
C GLN A 22 43.00 -4.87 11.45
N ASP A 23 43.73 -4.12 10.62
CA ASP A 23 44.68 -4.61 9.62
C ASP A 23 45.93 -5.20 10.30
N ASP A 24 46.22 -6.49 10.03
CA ASP A 24 47.41 -7.21 10.50
C ASP A 24 47.96 -8.11 9.35
N PRO A 25 49.23 -8.56 9.37
CA PRO A 25 49.93 -9.19 8.24
C PRO A 25 49.53 -10.67 7.99
N SER A 26 48.24 -10.95 8.04
CA SER A 26 47.56 -12.25 7.82
C SER A 26 46.89 -12.35 6.44
N SER A 27 47.04 -11.34 5.58
CA SER A 27 46.30 -11.22 4.31
C SER A 27 46.55 -12.33 3.30
N LEU A 28 47.75 -12.93 3.28
CA LEU A 28 48.10 -13.98 2.31
C LEU A 28 47.50 -15.36 2.66
N ALA A 29 47.39 -15.68 3.96
CA ALA A 29 46.74 -16.91 4.44
C ALA A 29 45.22 -16.81 4.29
N SER A 30 44.66 -15.62 4.58
CA SER A 30 43.25 -15.27 4.37
C SER A 30 42.84 -15.37 2.90
N TRP A 31 43.67 -14.88 1.97
CA TRP A 31 43.36 -14.93 0.53
C TRP A 31 43.36 -16.36 -0.03
N LYS A 32 44.30 -17.21 0.41
CA LYS A 32 44.32 -18.63 0.03
C LYS A 32 43.09 -19.37 0.55
N ASP A 33 42.71 -19.14 1.80
CA ASP A 33 41.50 -19.74 2.39
C ASP A 33 40.24 -19.30 1.64
N GLN A 34 40.13 -18.01 1.31
CA GLN A 34 39.01 -17.48 0.54
C GLN A 34 38.92 -18.09 -0.86
N ILE A 35 40.04 -18.28 -1.57
CA ILE A 35 40.04 -18.97 -2.87
C ILE A 35 39.60 -20.41 -2.72
N VAL A 36 40.15 -21.16 -1.76
CA VAL A 36 39.81 -22.58 -1.54
C VAL A 36 38.32 -22.72 -1.25
N ARG A 37 37.77 -21.88 -0.36
CA ARG A 37 36.32 -21.84 -0.07
C ARG A 37 35.50 -21.48 -1.31
N THR A 38 35.91 -20.46 -2.06
CA THR A 38 35.21 -20.05 -3.29
C THR A 38 35.20 -21.15 -4.35
N THR A 39 36.32 -21.84 -4.54
CA THR A 39 36.43 -22.98 -5.45
C THR A 39 35.57 -24.14 -4.98
N LEU A 40 35.55 -24.46 -3.67
CA LEU A 40 34.70 -25.51 -3.12
C LEU A 40 33.22 -25.22 -3.38
N TYR A 41 32.75 -24.00 -3.15
CA TYR A 41 31.37 -23.61 -3.44
C TYR A 41 31.04 -23.65 -4.93
N GLY A 42 31.99 -23.27 -5.80
CA GLY A 42 31.87 -23.47 -7.24
C GLY A 42 31.67 -24.94 -7.60
N VAL A 43 32.47 -25.84 -7.04
CA VAL A 43 32.34 -27.30 -7.23
C VAL A 43 30.98 -27.79 -6.71
N MET A 44 30.55 -27.35 -5.53
CA MET A 44 29.24 -27.73 -4.98
C MET A 44 28.09 -27.30 -5.88
N ASN A 45 28.12 -26.07 -6.39
CA ASN A 45 27.14 -25.58 -7.36
C ASN A 45 27.15 -26.45 -8.62
N THR A 46 28.32 -26.78 -9.18
CA THR A 46 28.42 -27.69 -10.34
C THR A 46 27.78 -29.05 -10.05
N VAL A 47 28.04 -29.66 -8.88
CA VAL A 47 27.49 -30.96 -8.50
C VAL A 47 25.95 -30.95 -8.48
N ILE A 48 25.33 -29.81 -8.16
CA ILE A 48 23.88 -29.65 -8.18
C ILE A 48 23.37 -29.31 -9.59
N LEU A 49 24.02 -28.38 -10.28
CA LEU A 49 23.56 -27.81 -11.56
C LEU A 49 23.68 -28.79 -12.73
N VAL A 50 24.73 -29.59 -12.82
CA VAL A 50 24.94 -30.52 -13.94
C VAL A 50 23.81 -31.55 -14.04
N PRO A 51 23.42 -32.25 -12.94
CA PRO A 51 22.22 -33.08 -12.93
C PRO A 51 20.93 -32.36 -13.33
N LEU A 52 20.77 -31.10 -12.94
CA LEU A 52 19.61 -30.28 -13.30
C LEU A 52 19.60 -30.00 -14.81
N MET A 53 20.72 -29.65 -15.43
CA MET A 53 20.79 -29.42 -16.87
C MET A 53 20.46 -30.68 -17.69
N ILE A 54 20.92 -31.85 -17.25
CA ILE A 54 20.54 -33.13 -17.87
C ILE A 54 19.04 -33.37 -17.75
N SER A 55 18.48 -33.07 -16.57
CA SER A 55 17.05 -33.17 -16.27
C SER A 55 16.23 -32.22 -17.13
N PHE A 56 16.73 -31.01 -17.38
CA PHE A 56 16.10 -29.99 -18.22
C PHE A 56 16.11 -30.34 -19.70
N ALA A 57 17.19 -30.94 -20.22
CA ALA A 57 17.21 -31.46 -21.58
C ALA A 57 16.09 -32.48 -21.82
N GLN A 58 15.82 -33.32 -20.82
CA GLN A 58 14.79 -34.36 -20.89
C GLN A 58 13.38 -33.77 -20.81
N ILE A 59 13.21 -32.64 -20.12
CA ILE A 59 11.97 -31.87 -20.10
C ILE A 59 11.73 -31.22 -21.46
N ILE A 60 12.72 -30.53 -22.04
CA ILE A 60 12.61 -29.87 -23.36
C ILE A 60 12.30 -30.92 -24.44
N PHE A 61 13.05 -32.02 -24.46
CA PHE A 61 12.99 -33.03 -25.51
C PHE A 61 12.26 -34.30 -25.07
N ARG A 62 11.13 -34.14 -24.37
CA ARG A 62 10.39 -35.27 -23.80
C ARG A 62 9.80 -36.23 -24.84
N ASP A 63 9.57 -35.75 -26.05
CA ASP A 63 8.95 -36.54 -27.11
C ASP A 63 9.83 -37.74 -27.48
N SER A 64 9.17 -38.87 -27.74
CA SER A 64 9.82 -40.12 -28.15
C SER A 64 10.76 -39.96 -29.35
N ALA A 65 10.47 -39.01 -30.25
CA ALA A 65 11.25 -38.74 -31.44
C ALA A 65 12.69 -38.28 -31.14
N PHE A 66 12.95 -37.69 -29.97
CA PHE A 66 14.26 -37.18 -29.57
C PHE A 66 15.12 -38.18 -28.79
N ARG A 67 14.56 -39.31 -28.35
CA ARG A 67 15.29 -40.32 -27.55
C ARG A 67 16.62 -40.78 -28.15
N PRO A 68 16.74 -41.03 -29.48
CA PRO A 68 18.01 -41.46 -30.07
C PRO A 68 19.12 -40.42 -29.98
N TYR A 69 18.77 -39.13 -29.89
CA TYR A 69 19.67 -37.98 -29.94
C TYR A 69 19.89 -37.34 -28.57
N MET A 70 19.39 -37.97 -27.51
CA MET A 70 19.33 -37.35 -26.19
C MET A 70 20.73 -37.05 -25.62
N SER A 71 21.74 -37.83 -25.98
CA SER A 71 23.13 -37.59 -25.57
C SER A 71 23.68 -36.28 -26.15
N GLU A 72 23.38 -36.01 -27.41
CA GLU A 72 23.75 -34.80 -28.14
C GLU A 72 22.97 -33.59 -27.64
N LEU A 73 21.67 -33.74 -27.41
CA LEU A 73 20.78 -32.69 -26.91
C LEU A 73 21.15 -32.24 -25.49
N ILE A 74 21.53 -33.19 -24.61
CA ILE A 74 22.07 -32.87 -23.28
C ILE A 74 23.32 -31.98 -23.39
N LYS A 75 24.23 -32.30 -24.32
CA LYS A 75 25.43 -31.48 -24.54
C LYS A 75 25.08 -30.07 -25.00
N LEU A 76 24.06 -29.88 -25.85
CA LEU A 76 23.58 -28.55 -26.24
C LEU A 76 23.04 -27.75 -25.05
N VAL A 77 22.25 -28.37 -24.17
CA VAL A 77 21.75 -27.72 -22.95
C VAL A 77 22.88 -27.34 -22.01
N MET A 78 23.88 -28.21 -21.86
CA MET A 78 25.08 -27.94 -21.07
C MET A 78 25.94 -26.81 -21.67
N THR A 79 26.03 -26.73 -23.00
CA THR A 79 26.70 -25.60 -23.68
C THR A 79 25.96 -24.30 -23.42
N SER A 80 24.64 -24.32 -23.51
CA SER A 80 23.78 -23.17 -23.20
C SER A 80 23.95 -22.71 -21.75
N ALA A 81 23.97 -23.63 -20.79
CA ALA A 81 24.30 -23.40 -19.38
C ALA A 81 25.65 -22.68 -19.20
N ALA A 82 26.72 -23.20 -19.82
CA ALA A 82 28.04 -22.59 -19.74
C ALA A 82 28.06 -21.16 -20.32
N ILE A 83 27.35 -20.92 -21.43
CA ILE A 83 27.21 -19.59 -22.03
C ILE A 83 26.47 -18.64 -21.09
N HIS A 84 25.38 -19.09 -20.48
CA HIS A 84 24.67 -18.28 -19.49
C HIS A 84 25.61 -17.92 -18.34
N GLN A 85 26.23 -18.90 -17.71
CA GLN A 85 27.12 -18.68 -16.58
C GLN A 85 28.27 -17.73 -16.94
N PHE A 86 28.84 -17.86 -18.15
CA PHE A 86 29.85 -16.94 -18.66
C PHE A 86 29.33 -15.50 -18.76
N CYS A 87 28.15 -15.29 -19.32
CA CYS A 87 27.54 -13.96 -19.44
C CYS A 87 27.29 -13.30 -18.07
N PHE A 88 26.72 -14.04 -17.11
CA PHE A 88 26.49 -13.54 -15.76
C PHE A 88 27.81 -13.23 -15.03
N THR A 89 28.80 -14.12 -15.12
CA THR A 89 30.13 -13.92 -14.50
C THR A 89 30.83 -12.66 -15.02
N LEU A 90 30.61 -12.29 -16.29
CA LEU A 90 31.21 -11.09 -16.90
C LEU A 90 30.43 -9.81 -16.61
N LYS A 91 29.09 -9.84 -16.70
CA LYS A 91 28.26 -8.63 -16.78
C LYS A 91 27.35 -8.39 -15.59
N SER A 92 27.06 -9.40 -14.76
CA SER A 92 26.19 -9.21 -13.59
C SER A 92 26.79 -8.23 -12.60
N SER A 93 25.91 -7.41 -11.99
CA SER A 93 26.29 -6.60 -10.82
C SER A 93 26.60 -7.50 -9.61
N LEU A 94 26.02 -8.70 -9.58
CA LEU A 94 26.21 -9.71 -8.56
C LEU A 94 27.43 -10.58 -8.90
N SER A 95 28.55 -10.36 -8.21
CA SER A 95 29.81 -11.09 -8.48
C SER A 95 29.70 -12.61 -8.29
N PHE A 96 28.74 -13.07 -7.49
CA PHE A 96 28.52 -14.47 -7.12
C PHE A 96 27.30 -15.09 -7.82
N ALA A 97 26.72 -14.41 -8.81
CA ALA A 97 25.54 -14.87 -9.52
C ALA A 97 25.76 -16.23 -10.19
N VAL A 98 24.78 -17.10 -10.01
CA VAL A 98 24.68 -18.37 -10.74
C VAL A 98 23.61 -18.22 -11.79
N GLY A 99 24.02 -18.24 -13.05
CA GLY A 99 23.14 -18.05 -14.20
C GLY A 99 23.18 -19.25 -15.12
N GLN A 100 22.03 -19.86 -15.37
CA GLN A 100 21.91 -21.17 -16.01
C GLN A 100 20.65 -21.23 -16.86
N VAL A 101 20.43 -22.34 -17.57
CA VAL A 101 19.14 -22.64 -18.19
C VAL A 101 18.07 -22.69 -17.08
N GLN A 102 16.93 -22.03 -17.27
CA GLN A 102 15.91 -21.81 -16.23
C GLN A 102 14.62 -22.59 -16.52
N ASP A 103 14.05 -23.20 -15.48
CA ASP A 103 12.79 -23.95 -15.48
C ASP A 103 11.59 -23.19 -16.08
N ALA A 104 11.47 -21.89 -15.78
CA ALA A 104 10.41 -21.02 -16.29
C ALA A 104 10.31 -21.00 -17.84
N GLY A 105 11.42 -21.17 -18.56
CA GLY A 105 11.42 -21.21 -20.02
C GLY A 105 11.29 -22.62 -20.62
N LEU A 106 11.69 -23.66 -19.88
CA LEU A 106 11.77 -25.04 -20.39
C LEU A 106 10.45 -25.59 -20.88
N ILE A 107 9.37 -25.30 -20.17
CA ILE A 107 8.06 -25.86 -20.48
C ILE A 107 7.51 -25.31 -21.79
N PHE A 108 7.80 -24.05 -22.09
CA PHE A 108 7.45 -23.45 -23.37
C PHE A 108 8.31 -24.04 -24.50
N LEU A 109 9.61 -24.22 -24.26
CA LEU A 109 10.50 -24.89 -25.21
C LEU A 109 10.03 -26.33 -25.48
N SER A 110 9.61 -27.05 -24.45
CA SER A 110 9.07 -28.41 -24.56
C SER A 110 7.74 -28.46 -25.31
N ALA A 111 6.82 -27.53 -25.00
CA ALA A 111 5.56 -27.40 -25.70
C ALA A 111 5.78 -27.07 -27.19
N MET A 112 6.75 -26.20 -27.51
CA MET A 112 7.14 -25.89 -28.89
C MET A 112 7.74 -27.12 -29.58
N ALA A 113 8.69 -27.84 -28.94
CA ALA A 113 9.29 -29.04 -29.49
C ALA A 113 8.23 -30.12 -29.80
N THR A 114 7.34 -30.40 -28.85
CA THR A 114 6.23 -31.35 -29.01
C THR A 114 5.24 -30.89 -30.10
N SER A 115 4.93 -29.60 -30.16
CA SER A 115 4.06 -29.04 -31.20
C SER A 115 4.67 -29.17 -32.60
N ILE A 116 5.99 -28.99 -32.74
CA ILE A 116 6.70 -29.12 -34.01
C ILE A 116 6.72 -30.58 -34.48
N VAL A 117 6.99 -31.53 -33.58
CA VAL A 117 6.91 -32.97 -33.88
C VAL A 117 5.52 -33.31 -34.44
N ASN A 118 4.47 -32.98 -33.69
CA ASN A 118 3.08 -33.25 -34.07
C ASN A 118 2.69 -32.56 -35.39
N GLY A 119 3.19 -31.34 -35.63
CA GLY A 119 2.95 -30.59 -36.85
C GLY A 119 3.61 -31.24 -38.07
N LEU A 120 4.87 -31.64 -37.95
CA LEU A 120 5.62 -32.30 -39.01
C LEU A 120 5.08 -33.70 -39.33
N GLU A 121 4.64 -34.45 -38.31
CA GLU A 121 4.00 -35.76 -38.50
C GLU A 121 2.71 -35.64 -39.30
N LYS A 122 1.87 -34.64 -38.97
CA LYS A 122 0.62 -34.36 -39.71
C LYS A 122 0.90 -33.92 -41.15
N SER A 123 1.93 -33.10 -41.37
CA SER A 123 2.28 -32.60 -42.71
C SER A 123 2.95 -33.63 -43.61
N SER A 124 3.60 -34.66 -43.06
CA SER A 124 4.41 -35.60 -43.85
C SER A 124 3.60 -36.72 -44.52
N GLY A 125 2.32 -36.94 -44.14
CA GLY A 125 1.38 -37.88 -44.78
C GLY A 125 1.75 -39.39 -44.73
N ILE A 126 3.03 -39.74 -44.53
CA ILE A 126 3.61 -41.09 -44.60
C ILE A 126 3.96 -41.62 -43.19
N GLY A 127 3.70 -40.85 -42.13
CA GLY A 127 3.88 -41.28 -40.73
C GLY A 127 5.34 -41.46 -40.28
N LYS A 128 6.33 -41.10 -41.12
CA LYS A 128 7.75 -41.02 -40.75
C LYS A 128 8.32 -39.69 -41.21
N VAL A 129 8.67 -38.84 -40.25
CA VAL A 129 9.38 -37.58 -40.49
C VAL A 129 10.87 -37.90 -40.64
N GLU A 130 11.53 -37.30 -41.63
CA GLU A 130 12.98 -37.40 -41.76
C GLU A 130 13.66 -36.81 -40.52
N PRO A 131 14.57 -37.54 -39.84
CA PRO A 131 15.17 -37.06 -38.58
C PRO A 131 15.93 -35.74 -38.72
N GLN A 132 16.53 -35.49 -39.88
CA GLN A 132 17.24 -34.25 -40.19
C GLN A 132 16.28 -33.05 -40.19
N ARG A 133 15.13 -33.17 -40.87
CA ARG A 133 14.07 -32.15 -40.90
C ARG A 133 13.49 -31.89 -39.51
N LEU A 134 13.27 -32.95 -38.73
CA LEU A 134 12.77 -32.85 -37.37
C LEU A 134 13.74 -32.07 -36.46
N LEU A 135 15.01 -32.49 -36.42
CA LEU A 135 16.03 -31.89 -35.57
C LEU A 135 16.33 -30.45 -35.99
N ALA A 136 16.54 -30.20 -37.28
CA ALA A 136 16.84 -28.87 -37.80
C ALA A 136 15.72 -27.86 -37.50
N THR A 137 14.47 -28.23 -37.80
CA THR A 137 13.31 -27.35 -37.52
C THR A 137 13.20 -27.10 -36.02
N THR A 138 13.23 -28.15 -35.19
CA THR A 138 13.07 -27.99 -33.74
C THR A 138 14.19 -27.14 -33.14
N LEU A 139 15.45 -27.52 -33.35
CA LEU A 139 16.60 -26.87 -32.73
C LEU A 139 16.73 -25.41 -33.18
N LEU A 140 16.55 -25.12 -34.48
CA LEU A 140 16.64 -23.75 -34.97
C LEU A 140 15.47 -22.89 -34.46
N THR A 141 14.24 -23.42 -34.40
CA THR A 141 13.11 -22.70 -33.82
C THR A 141 13.32 -22.39 -32.33
N LEU A 142 13.80 -23.34 -31.54
CA LEU A 142 14.05 -23.14 -30.11
C LEU A 142 15.20 -22.14 -29.86
N ALA A 143 16.28 -22.24 -30.63
CA ALA A 143 17.42 -21.33 -30.57
C ALA A 143 17.01 -19.90 -30.97
N ALA A 144 16.27 -19.74 -32.07
CA ALA A 144 15.74 -18.45 -32.51
C ALA A 144 14.76 -17.85 -31.49
N SER A 145 13.87 -18.68 -30.93
CA SER A 145 12.95 -18.26 -29.86
C SER A 145 13.67 -17.74 -28.63
N THR A 146 14.76 -18.39 -28.24
CA THR A 146 15.64 -18.00 -27.14
C THR A 146 16.36 -16.67 -27.44
N ALA A 147 16.91 -16.52 -28.65
CA ALA A 147 17.56 -15.28 -29.06
C ALA A 147 16.59 -14.09 -29.09
N LEU A 148 15.39 -14.30 -29.63
CA LEU A 148 14.31 -13.31 -29.66
C LEU A 148 13.84 -12.93 -28.26
N LEU A 149 13.72 -13.91 -27.35
CA LEU A 149 13.46 -13.67 -25.94
C LEU A 149 14.52 -12.73 -25.35
N GLY A 150 15.80 -13.00 -25.63
CA GLY A 150 16.90 -12.16 -25.19
C GLY A 150 16.79 -10.71 -25.67
N ILE A 151 16.47 -10.50 -26.94
CA ILE A 151 16.23 -9.18 -27.53
C ILE A 151 15.07 -8.48 -26.82
N ALA A 152 13.94 -9.17 -26.62
CA ALA A 152 12.77 -8.62 -25.97
C ALA A 152 13.10 -8.17 -24.53
N LEU A 153 13.81 -8.98 -23.75
CA LEU A 153 14.24 -8.62 -22.38
C LEU A 153 15.19 -7.41 -22.36
N ILE A 154 16.13 -7.32 -23.31
CA ILE A 154 17.02 -6.15 -23.45
C ILE A 154 16.20 -4.89 -23.72
N ILE A 155 15.22 -4.95 -24.62
CA ILE A 155 14.33 -3.83 -24.95
C ILE A 155 13.52 -3.43 -23.71
N THR A 156 12.95 -4.39 -22.99
CA THR A 156 12.15 -4.16 -21.78
C THR A 156 12.96 -3.45 -20.69
N GLY A 157 14.19 -3.89 -20.43
CA GLY A 157 15.06 -3.20 -19.48
C GLY A 157 15.49 -1.81 -19.97
N LYS A 158 15.78 -1.62 -21.26
CA LYS A 158 16.12 -0.31 -21.82
C LYS A 158 14.98 0.70 -21.75
N LEU A 159 13.74 0.24 -21.95
CA LEU A 159 12.53 1.06 -21.84
C LEU A 159 12.07 1.27 -20.39
N LYS A 160 12.79 0.73 -19.41
CA LYS A 160 12.46 0.77 -17.98
C LYS A 160 11.10 0.16 -17.64
N LEU A 161 10.71 -0.87 -18.39
CA LEU A 161 9.42 -1.56 -18.26
C LEU A 161 9.49 -2.80 -17.34
N ALA A 162 10.61 -3.04 -16.65
CA ALA A 162 10.73 -4.19 -15.74
C ALA A 162 9.67 -4.14 -14.61
N SER A 163 9.29 -2.95 -14.15
CA SER A 163 8.22 -2.76 -13.16
C SER A 163 6.84 -3.18 -13.70
N PHE A 164 6.59 -3.02 -15.00
CA PHE A 164 5.32 -3.43 -15.60
C PHE A 164 5.17 -4.95 -15.65
N VAL A 165 6.28 -5.65 -15.94
CA VAL A 165 6.30 -7.12 -16.00
C VAL A 165 5.94 -7.74 -14.65
N GLN A 166 6.29 -7.07 -13.53
CA GLN A 166 6.01 -7.53 -12.17
C GLN A 166 4.52 -7.52 -11.79
N TYR A 167 3.62 -6.98 -12.63
CA TYR A 167 2.16 -7.01 -12.36
C TYR A 167 1.47 -8.32 -12.78
N LEU A 168 2.21 -9.34 -13.21
CA LEU A 168 1.61 -10.66 -13.49
C LEU A 168 1.01 -11.22 -12.18
N PRO A 169 -0.29 -11.57 -12.14
CA PRO A 169 -0.92 -11.98 -10.90
C PRO A 169 -0.25 -13.23 -10.30
N MET A 170 0.24 -13.10 -9.06
CA MET A 170 0.89 -14.19 -8.31
C MET A 170 0.10 -15.50 -8.30
N PRO A 171 -1.25 -15.51 -8.20
CA PRO A 171 -2.02 -16.75 -8.26
C PRO A 171 -1.85 -17.54 -9.56
N VAL A 172 -1.75 -16.84 -10.69
CA VAL A 172 -1.55 -17.47 -12.01
C VAL A 172 -0.17 -18.12 -12.07
N VAL A 173 0.84 -17.41 -11.58
CA VAL A 173 2.22 -17.92 -11.55
C VAL A 173 2.33 -19.10 -10.60
N GLY A 174 1.66 -19.06 -9.45
CA GLY A 174 1.62 -20.17 -8.51
C GLY A 174 1.01 -21.44 -9.13
N GLY A 175 -0.12 -21.31 -9.85
CA GLY A 175 -0.74 -22.45 -10.53
C GLY A 175 0.15 -23.01 -11.65
N TYR A 176 0.84 -22.14 -12.37
CA TYR A 176 1.82 -22.51 -13.39
C TYR A 176 3.06 -23.22 -12.80
N LEU A 177 3.64 -22.72 -11.71
CA LEU A 177 4.79 -23.33 -11.04
C LEU A 177 4.43 -24.70 -10.42
N ALA A 178 3.21 -24.83 -9.87
CA ALA A 178 2.67 -26.14 -9.47
C ALA A 178 2.62 -27.12 -10.65
N PHE A 179 2.21 -26.64 -11.83
CA PHE A 179 2.19 -27.46 -13.05
C PHE A 179 3.60 -27.86 -13.49
N ILE A 180 4.60 -26.97 -13.40
CA ILE A 180 5.99 -27.34 -13.65
C ILE A 180 6.42 -28.49 -12.73
N GLY A 181 6.08 -28.41 -11.43
CA GLY A 181 6.35 -29.49 -10.48
C GLY A 181 5.73 -30.82 -10.93
N PHE A 182 4.43 -30.81 -11.27
CA PHE A 182 3.74 -31.99 -11.79
C PHE A 182 4.37 -32.52 -13.09
N TYR A 183 4.75 -31.63 -14.00
CA TYR A 183 5.38 -31.98 -15.26
C TYR A 183 6.77 -32.61 -15.08
N CYS A 184 7.56 -32.10 -14.14
CA CYS A 184 8.85 -32.66 -13.74
C CYS A 184 8.67 -34.09 -13.23
N LEU A 185 7.63 -34.36 -12.43
CA LEU A 185 7.31 -35.71 -11.97
C LEU A 185 7.03 -36.63 -13.16
N GLU A 186 6.18 -36.24 -14.11
CA GLU A 186 5.89 -37.05 -15.30
C GLU A 186 7.14 -37.34 -16.13
N ALA A 187 8.01 -36.35 -16.32
CA ALA A 187 9.28 -36.51 -17.02
C ALA A 187 10.23 -37.50 -16.28
N GLY A 188 10.31 -37.40 -14.95
CA GLY A 188 11.06 -38.34 -14.12
C GLY A 188 10.54 -39.78 -14.19
N LEU A 189 9.22 -39.96 -14.16
CA LEU A 189 8.56 -41.27 -14.28
C LEU A 189 8.77 -41.88 -15.67
N SER A 190 8.61 -41.09 -16.74
CA SER A 190 8.89 -41.45 -18.13
C SER A 190 10.33 -41.95 -18.29
N MET A 191 11.30 -41.21 -17.74
CA MET A 191 12.72 -41.58 -17.82
C MET A 191 13.02 -42.90 -17.11
N MET A 192 12.59 -43.05 -15.85
CA MET A 192 12.88 -44.25 -15.05
C MET A 192 12.23 -45.51 -15.63
N SER A 193 10.95 -45.42 -16.01
CA SER A 193 10.22 -46.57 -16.59
C SER A 193 10.68 -46.93 -18.01
N GLY A 194 11.30 -45.98 -18.72
CA GLY A 194 11.55 -46.11 -20.16
C GLY A 194 10.29 -46.01 -21.02
N GLN A 195 9.11 -45.76 -20.44
CA GLN A 195 7.85 -45.57 -21.15
C GLN A 195 7.68 -44.10 -21.54
N VAL A 196 6.86 -43.82 -22.55
CA VAL A 196 6.52 -42.44 -22.95
C VAL A 196 5.25 -42.03 -22.21
N ILE A 197 5.36 -41.01 -21.36
CA ILE A 197 4.25 -40.45 -20.57
C ILE A 197 4.03 -39.01 -21.04
N ASN A 198 2.92 -38.77 -21.75
CA ASN A 198 2.58 -37.45 -22.30
C ASN A 198 1.50 -36.72 -21.49
N GLY A 199 0.90 -37.39 -20.51
CA GLY A 199 -0.03 -36.83 -19.54
C GLY A 199 -0.70 -37.92 -18.69
N ILE A 200 -1.71 -37.51 -17.91
CA ILE A 200 -2.44 -38.37 -16.94
C ILE A 200 -3.03 -39.64 -17.59
N ILE A 201 -3.44 -39.55 -18.85
CA ILE A 201 -4.03 -40.68 -19.60
C ILE A 201 -3.05 -41.84 -19.76
N ASP A 202 -1.74 -41.56 -19.77
CA ASP A 202 -0.68 -42.57 -19.94
C ASP A 202 -0.24 -43.22 -18.61
N TRP A 203 -0.70 -42.74 -17.46
CA TRP A 203 -0.30 -43.25 -16.14
C TRP A 203 -0.57 -44.74 -15.93
N PRO A 204 -1.65 -45.35 -16.47
CA PRO A 204 -1.83 -46.79 -16.38
C PRO A 204 -0.67 -47.61 -16.95
N LYS A 205 0.11 -47.08 -17.90
CA LYS A 205 1.32 -47.73 -18.44
C LYS A 205 2.41 -47.94 -17.38
N LEU A 206 2.38 -47.14 -16.30
CA LEU A 206 3.35 -47.21 -15.20
C LEU A 206 3.01 -48.30 -14.17
N LEU A 207 1.80 -48.87 -14.21
CA LEU A 207 1.37 -49.92 -13.28
C LEU A 207 1.96 -51.30 -13.60
N ASN A 208 2.73 -51.41 -14.69
CA ASN A 208 3.45 -52.63 -15.03
C ASN A 208 4.52 -52.94 -13.97
N ALA A 209 4.64 -54.22 -13.58
CA ALA A 209 5.57 -54.64 -12.53
C ALA A 209 7.03 -54.24 -12.82
N GLU A 210 7.48 -54.31 -14.07
CA GLU A 210 8.82 -53.89 -14.48
C GLU A 210 9.03 -52.38 -14.31
N SER A 211 8.04 -51.56 -14.68
CA SER A 211 8.10 -50.10 -14.52
C SER A 211 8.06 -49.69 -13.04
N LEU A 212 7.25 -50.36 -12.22
CA LEU A 212 7.18 -50.09 -10.78
C LEU A 212 8.51 -50.36 -10.07
N ILE A 213 9.20 -51.45 -10.42
CA ILE A 213 10.52 -51.78 -9.85
C ILE A 213 11.56 -50.69 -10.18
N LEU A 214 11.51 -50.12 -11.39
CA LEU A 214 12.44 -49.07 -11.82
C LEU A 214 12.11 -47.70 -11.20
N ILE A 215 10.83 -47.37 -11.03
CA ILE A 215 10.37 -46.07 -10.53
C ILE A 215 10.46 -45.95 -9.02
N ALA A 216 10.06 -46.99 -8.27
CA ALA A 216 9.87 -46.91 -6.83
C ALA A 216 11.12 -46.39 -6.07
N PRO A 217 12.36 -46.85 -6.37
CA PRO A 217 13.55 -46.35 -5.69
C PRO A 217 13.78 -44.84 -5.91
N GLY A 218 13.50 -44.34 -7.12
CA GLY A 218 13.66 -42.92 -7.44
C GLY A 218 12.61 -42.06 -6.74
N LEU A 219 11.34 -42.48 -6.77
CA LEU A 219 10.25 -41.78 -6.09
C LEU A 219 10.49 -41.72 -4.58
N LEU A 220 10.84 -42.85 -3.96
CA LEU A 220 11.15 -42.93 -2.53
C LEU A 220 12.36 -42.06 -2.17
N SER A 221 13.42 -42.09 -2.97
CA SER A 221 14.62 -41.28 -2.72
C SER A 221 14.31 -39.78 -2.84
N GLY A 222 13.58 -39.36 -3.87
CA GLY A 222 13.20 -37.96 -4.05
C GLY A 222 12.33 -37.42 -2.92
N ILE A 223 11.31 -38.20 -2.51
CA ILE A 223 10.45 -37.87 -1.36
C ILE A 223 11.28 -37.84 -0.06
N ALA A 224 12.18 -38.79 0.15
CA ALA A 224 13.06 -38.82 1.32
C ALA A 224 13.96 -37.58 1.37
N ILE A 225 14.58 -37.19 0.25
CA ILE A 225 15.38 -35.97 0.16
C ILE A 225 14.53 -34.75 0.48
N PHE A 226 13.31 -34.66 -0.06
CA PHE A 226 12.37 -33.56 0.22
C PHE A 226 12.06 -33.45 1.72
N PHE A 227 11.74 -34.56 2.39
CA PHE A 227 11.48 -34.55 3.84
C PHE A 227 12.70 -34.16 4.66
N VAL A 228 13.89 -34.66 4.30
CA VAL A 228 15.15 -34.30 5.00
C VAL A 228 15.44 -32.81 4.83
N LEU A 229 15.34 -32.27 3.61
CA LEU A 229 15.52 -30.84 3.34
C LEU A 229 14.46 -29.96 3.99
N SER A 230 13.24 -30.48 4.18
CA SER A 230 12.17 -29.75 4.88
C SER A 230 12.36 -29.72 6.41
N ARG A 231 13.20 -30.62 6.96
CA ARG A 231 13.38 -30.77 8.41
C ARG A 231 14.71 -30.23 8.92
N TYR A 232 15.75 -30.27 8.09
CA TYR A 232 17.12 -29.92 8.46
C TYR A 232 17.69 -28.87 7.49
N GLU A 233 18.19 -27.77 8.05
CA GLU A 233 18.73 -26.64 7.31
C GLU A 233 20.25 -26.74 7.25
N HIS A 234 20.77 -27.71 6.48
CA HIS A 234 22.21 -27.85 6.28
C HIS A 234 22.58 -27.92 4.80
N VAL A 235 23.47 -27.01 4.41
CA VAL A 235 23.99 -26.75 3.06
C VAL A 235 24.48 -28.02 2.34
N MET A 236 25.11 -28.95 3.08
CA MET A 236 25.64 -30.20 2.50
C MET A 236 24.59 -31.27 2.21
N ILE A 237 23.35 -31.15 2.69
CA ILE A 237 22.35 -32.23 2.61
C ILE A 237 22.03 -32.57 1.15
N LEU A 238 21.77 -31.56 0.31
CA LEU A 238 21.41 -31.82 -1.08
C LEU A 238 22.57 -32.49 -1.86
N PRO A 239 23.81 -31.95 -1.89
CA PRO A 239 24.93 -32.62 -2.56
C PRO A 239 25.23 -34.02 -2.01
N THR A 240 25.21 -34.21 -0.69
CA THR A 240 25.52 -35.52 -0.07
C THR A 240 24.43 -36.54 -0.36
N SER A 241 23.15 -36.15 -0.33
CA SER A 241 22.05 -37.04 -0.69
C SER A 241 22.12 -37.48 -2.16
N MET A 242 22.42 -36.55 -3.07
CA MET A 242 22.64 -36.85 -4.49
C MET A 242 23.82 -37.81 -4.69
N ALA A 243 24.95 -37.57 -4.03
CA ALA A 243 26.10 -38.47 -4.08
C ALA A 243 25.77 -39.85 -3.49
N SER A 244 24.98 -39.91 -2.41
CA SER A 244 24.60 -41.17 -1.77
C SER A 244 23.80 -42.09 -2.71
N ILE A 245 22.93 -41.53 -3.56
CA ILE A 245 22.18 -42.31 -4.55
C ILE A 245 23.13 -43.02 -5.52
N LEU A 246 24.16 -42.31 -6.00
CA LEU A 246 25.16 -42.89 -6.91
C LEU A 246 25.98 -43.98 -6.21
N VAL A 247 26.45 -43.72 -4.99
CA VAL A 247 27.23 -44.67 -4.20
C VAL A 247 26.42 -45.94 -3.91
N ILE A 248 25.18 -45.80 -3.44
CA ILE A 248 24.28 -46.92 -3.16
C ILE A 248 24.03 -47.74 -4.43
N PHE A 249 23.81 -47.09 -5.58
CA PHE A 249 23.59 -47.77 -6.84
C PHE A 249 24.79 -48.64 -7.24
N TYR A 250 26.00 -48.07 -7.30
CA TYR A 250 27.19 -48.84 -7.67
C TYR A 250 27.58 -49.90 -6.64
N LEU A 251 27.37 -49.62 -5.35
CA LEU A 251 27.56 -50.62 -4.30
C LEU A 251 26.57 -51.78 -4.47
N SER A 252 25.32 -51.52 -4.86
CA SER A 252 24.32 -52.55 -5.12
C SER A 252 24.70 -53.43 -6.33
N LEU A 253 25.29 -52.83 -7.38
CA LEU A 253 25.81 -53.58 -8.52
C LEU A 253 26.99 -54.47 -8.10
N ALA A 254 27.90 -53.95 -7.26
CA ALA A 254 29.04 -54.68 -6.76
C ALA A 254 28.64 -55.86 -5.86
N LEU A 255 27.65 -55.67 -4.98
CA LEU A 255 27.16 -56.70 -4.07
C LEU A 255 26.36 -57.80 -4.79
N THR A 256 25.59 -57.45 -5.81
CA THR A 256 24.79 -58.42 -6.59
C THR A 256 25.59 -59.09 -7.71
N GLY A 257 26.80 -58.60 -7.99
CA GLY A 257 27.64 -59.08 -9.10
C GLY A 257 27.10 -58.74 -10.48
N THR A 258 26.10 -57.85 -10.59
CA THR A 258 25.54 -57.44 -11.89
C THR A 258 26.47 -56.47 -12.61
N SER A 259 26.76 -56.75 -13.88
CA SER A 259 27.59 -55.85 -14.70
C SER A 259 26.82 -54.59 -15.09
N LEU A 260 27.55 -53.51 -15.42
CA LEU A 260 26.93 -52.27 -15.91
C LEU A 260 26.16 -52.49 -17.23
N GLU A 261 26.58 -53.44 -18.05
CA GLU A 261 25.85 -53.82 -19.26
C GLU A 261 24.50 -54.45 -18.90
N GLN A 262 24.48 -55.43 -17.98
CA GLN A 262 23.23 -56.03 -17.51
C GLN A 262 22.30 -54.99 -16.88
N ALA A 263 22.85 -53.98 -16.20
CA ALA A 263 22.07 -52.87 -15.67
C ALA A 263 21.43 -52.02 -16.78
N ARG A 264 22.09 -51.86 -17.94
CA ARG A 264 21.50 -51.20 -19.12
C ARG A 264 20.40 -52.04 -19.75
N LEU A 265 20.61 -53.35 -19.93
CA LEU A 265 19.59 -54.25 -20.46
C LEU A 265 18.33 -54.29 -19.59
N LYS A 266 18.50 -54.19 -18.26
CA LYS A 266 17.41 -54.09 -17.28
C LYS A 266 16.79 -52.70 -17.17
N GLY A 267 17.28 -51.71 -17.93
CA GLY A 267 16.70 -50.36 -18.00
C GLY A 267 17.16 -49.37 -16.91
N TRP A 268 18.04 -49.77 -15.98
CA TRP A 268 18.53 -48.91 -14.88
C TRP A 268 19.45 -47.79 -15.35
N VAL A 269 20.17 -47.99 -16.45
CA VAL A 269 21.10 -47.04 -17.05
C VAL A 269 20.77 -46.89 -18.53
N SER A 270 20.98 -45.71 -19.10
CA SER A 270 20.72 -45.48 -20.53
C SER A 270 21.68 -46.29 -21.41
N PRO A 271 21.23 -46.71 -22.62
CA PRO A 271 22.09 -47.41 -23.58
C PRO A 271 23.24 -46.50 -24.03
N LEU A 272 24.34 -47.10 -24.50
CA LEU A 272 25.41 -46.30 -25.12
C LEU A 272 24.90 -45.67 -26.43
N PRO A 273 25.27 -44.42 -26.73
CA PRO A 273 25.01 -43.85 -28.04
C PRO A 273 25.74 -44.64 -29.13
N ALA A 274 25.15 -44.72 -30.33
CA ALA A 274 25.70 -45.48 -31.45
C ALA A 274 27.03 -44.90 -31.97
N THR A 275 27.26 -43.59 -31.76
CA THR A 275 28.48 -42.89 -32.17
C THR A 275 28.80 -41.82 -31.13
N SER A 276 30.07 -41.67 -30.74
CA SER A 276 30.51 -40.52 -29.93
C SER A 276 30.56 -39.28 -30.82
N ALA A 277 29.46 -38.53 -30.91
CA ALA A 277 29.42 -37.29 -31.68
C ALA A 277 30.33 -36.22 -31.06
N SER A 278 31.20 -35.63 -31.87
CA SER A 278 31.96 -34.43 -31.49
C SER A 278 31.01 -33.23 -31.41
N ILE A 279 31.43 -32.15 -30.73
CA ILE A 279 30.64 -30.90 -30.69
C ILE A 279 30.37 -30.38 -32.11
N PHE A 280 31.33 -30.52 -33.01
CA PHE A 280 31.16 -30.09 -34.40
C PHE A 280 30.05 -30.87 -35.11
N ASP A 281 29.98 -32.19 -34.88
CA ASP A 281 28.91 -33.04 -35.45
C ASP A 281 27.54 -32.67 -34.87
N ILE A 282 27.48 -32.27 -33.61
CA ILE A 282 26.24 -31.79 -32.96
C ILE A 282 25.74 -30.50 -33.64
N TYR A 283 26.63 -29.57 -33.96
CA TYR A 283 26.26 -28.33 -34.65
C TYR A 283 25.82 -28.54 -36.11
N GLN A 284 26.18 -29.66 -36.75
CA GLN A 284 25.63 -30.02 -38.06
C GLN A 284 24.13 -30.31 -38.03
N MET A 285 23.54 -30.57 -36.84
CA MET A 285 22.09 -30.70 -36.70
C MET A 285 21.34 -29.37 -36.94
N PHE A 286 22.02 -28.23 -36.88
CA PHE A 286 21.46 -26.91 -37.16
C PHE A 286 21.54 -26.57 -38.67
N ASP A 287 20.97 -27.43 -39.51
CA ASP A 287 20.97 -27.19 -40.96
C ASP A 287 19.72 -26.40 -41.39
N TYR A 288 19.93 -25.15 -41.82
CA TYR A 288 18.84 -24.27 -42.24
C TYR A 288 18.07 -24.78 -43.46
N HIS A 289 18.68 -25.64 -44.29
CA HIS A 289 18.05 -26.12 -45.53
C HIS A 289 16.83 -27.00 -45.27
N TYR A 290 16.80 -27.68 -44.12
CA TYR A 290 15.73 -28.63 -43.76
C TYR A 290 14.66 -28.01 -42.86
N VAL A 291 14.67 -26.69 -42.67
CA VAL A 291 13.76 -26.01 -41.73
C VAL A 291 12.38 -25.83 -42.35
N ASP A 292 11.35 -26.26 -41.61
CA ASP A 292 9.97 -25.94 -41.94
C ASP A 292 9.53 -24.61 -41.32
N THR A 293 9.58 -23.55 -42.14
CA THR A 293 9.17 -22.20 -41.73
C THR A 293 7.70 -22.10 -41.34
N SER A 294 6.83 -22.95 -41.92
CA SER A 294 5.41 -22.96 -41.58
C SER A 294 5.21 -23.36 -40.13
N GLN A 295 5.87 -24.45 -39.71
CA GLN A 295 5.80 -24.92 -38.32
C GLN A 295 6.42 -23.92 -37.34
N THR A 296 7.50 -23.22 -37.75
CA THR A 296 8.13 -22.18 -36.93
C THR A 296 7.15 -21.05 -36.58
N MET A 297 6.37 -20.56 -37.55
CA MET A 297 5.43 -19.44 -37.34
C MET A 297 4.26 -19.78 -36.41
N THR A 298 3.87 -21.06 -36.33
CA THR A 298 2.80 -21.49 -35.41
C THR A 298 3.18 -21.36 -33.93
N GLN A 299 4.47 -21.14 -33.63
CA GLN A 299 4.98 -21.05 -32.26
C GLN A 299 4.94 -19.64 -31.66
N ILE A 300 4.60 -18.61 -32.44
CA ILE A 300 4.54 -17.21 -31.99
C ILE A 300 3.71 -17.03 -30.71
N PRO A 301 2.48 -17.60 -30.58
CA PRO A 301 1.70 -17.45 -29.35
C PRO A 301 2.38 -18.07 -28.12
N THR A 302 3.01 -19.24 -28.30
CA THR A 302 3.79 -19.91 -27.23
C THR A 302 4.97 -19.04 -26.80
N TRP A 303 5.65 -18.42 -27.78
CA TRP A 303 6.79 -17.53 -27.53
C TRP A 303 6.40 -16.27 -26.77
N ILE A 304 5.26 -15.64 -27.08
CA ILE A 304 4.77 -14.47 -26.34
C ILE A 304 4.53 -14.82 -24.86
N ALA A 305 3.90 -15.96 -24.61
CA ALA A 305 3.67 -16.43 -23.24
C ALA A 305 4.99 -16.73 -22.51
N MET A 306 5.94 -17.39 -23.19
CA MET A 306 7.29 -17.63 -22.67
C MET A 306 8.00 -16.32 -22.29
N TYR A 307 7.90 -15.28 -23.13
CA TYR A 307 8.49 -13.97 -22.84
C TYR A 307 7.97 -13.38 -21.52
N PHE A 308 6.65 -13.30 -21.35
CA PHE A 308 6.08 -12.72 -20.12
C PHE A 308 6.44 -13.54 -18.88
N VAL A 309 6.37 -14.87 -18.98
CA VAL A 309 6.68 -15.75 -17.84
C VAL A 309 8.15 -15.71 -17.48
N VAL A 310 9.07 -15.77 -18.45
CA VAL A 310 10.52 -15.68 -18.15
C VAL A 310 10.90 -14.29 -17.66
N ALA A 311 10.35 -13.23 -18.25
CA ALA A 311 10.59 -11.87 -17.78
C ALA A 311 10.12 -11.69 -16.32
N PHE A 312 8.92 -12.18 -16.01
CA PHE A 312 8.36 -12.16 -14.66
C PHE A 312 9.18 -12.97 -13.66
N SER A 313 9.45 -14.24 -13.98
CA SER A 313 10.25 -15.15 -13.13
C SER A 313 11.62 -14.54 -12.84
N SER A 314 12.30 -14.03 -13.88
CA SER A 314 13.61 -13.39 -13.72
C SER A 314 13.55 -12.15 -12.83
N SER A 315 12.48 -11.34 -12.94
CA SER A 315 12.29 -10.18 -12.07
C SER A 315 12.01 -10.55 -10.61
N LEU A 316 11.28 -11.65 -10.37
CA LEU A 316 11.07 -12.18 -9.02
C LEU A 316 12.37 -12.73 -8.45
N ASP A 317 13.17 -13.42 -9.25
CA ASP A 317 14.49 -13.88 -8.84
C ASP A 317 15.36 -12.70 -8.40
N VAL A 318 15.40 -11.62 -9.19
CA VAL A 318 16.13 -10.39 -8.82
C VAL A 318 15.56 -9.76 -7.55
N ALA A 319 14.23 -9.67 -7.39
CA ALA A 319 13.61 -9.14 -6.18
C ALA A 319 13.95 -9.97 -4.93
N ALA A 320 13.96 -11.29 -5.07
CA ALA A 320 14.27 -12.20 -3.97
C ALA A 320 15.77 -12.15 -3.62
N ILE A 321 16.65 -12.01 -4.63
CA ILE A 321 18.09 -11.78 -4.40
C ILE A 321 18.32 -10.44 -3.71
N GLU A 322 17.67 -9.37 -4.15
CA GLU A 322 17.72 -8.05 -3.49
C GLU A 322 17.30 -8.14 -2.02
N MET A 323 16.18 -8.81 -1.74
CA MET A 323 15.69 -9.02 -0.38
C MET A 323 16.69 -9.77 0.51
N ALA A 324 17.36 -10.79 -0.04
CA ALA A 324 18.38 -11.55 0.70
C ALA A 324 19.72 -10.81 0.82
N LEU A 325 20.05 -9.94 -0.15
CA LEU A 325 21.27 -9.13 -0.16
C LEU A 325 21.16 -7.93 0.78
N GLY A 326 19.95 -7.40 1.00
CA GLY A 326 19.69 -6.25 1.85
C GLY A 326 20.09 -4.91 1.23
N THR A 327 20.42 -4.89 -0.07
CA THR A 327 20.78 -3.67 -0.81
C THR A 327 20.00 -3.60 -2.12
N PRO A 328 19.50 -2.41 -2.52
CA PRO A 328 18.66 -2.27 -3.69
C PRO A 328 19.40 -2.62 -4.99
N LEU A 329 18.74 -3.37 -5.88
CA LEU A 329 19.28 -3.74 -7.19
C LEU A 329 18.57 -2.97 -8.31
N ASP A 330 19.30 -2.68 -9.40
CA ASP A 330 18.67 -2.15 -10.61
C ASP A 330 18.07 -3.29 -11.44
N TYR A 331 16.76 -3.52 -11.23
CA TYR A 331 15.97 -4.50 -11.97
C TYR A 331 16.12 -4.40 -13.50
N ASN A 332 16.22 -3.19 -14.05
CA ASN A 332 16.32 -3.00 -15.50
C ASN A 332 17.69 -3.41 -16.03
N HIS A 333 18.74 -3.19 -15.24
CA HIS A 333 20.09 -3.65 -15.56
C HIS A 333 20.18 -5.18 -15.48
N GLU A 334 19.67 -5.77 -14.40
CA GLU A 334 19.69 -7.22 -14.21
C GLU A 334 18.86 -7.95 -15.27
N LEU A 335 17.69 -7.42 -15.64
CA LEU A 335 16.88 -7.98 -16.72
C LEU A 335 17.57 -7.88 -18.09
N GLN A 336 18.36 -6.82 -18.33
CA GLN A 336 19.18 -6.71 -19.54
C GLN A 336 20.29 -7.77 -19.58
N ILE A 337 20.90 -8.12 -18.44
CA ILE A 337 21.91 -9.18 -18.36
C ILE A 337 21.28 -10.53 -18.72
N VAL A 338 20.11 -10.83 -18.16
CA VAL A 338 19.32 -12.01 -18.55
C VAL A 338 19.06 -11.98 -20.06
N GLY A 339 18.67 -10.83 -20.60
CA GLY A 339 18.42 -10.66 -22.04
C GLY A 339 19.67 -10.91 -22.91
N TRP A 340 20.83 -10.35 -22.55
CA TRP A 340 22.10 -10.61 -23.25
C TRP A 340 22.51 -12.07 -23.19
N SER A 341 22.35 -12.68 -22.02
CA SER A 341 22.64 -14.08 -21.78
C SER A 341 21.80 -14.99 -22.70
N ASN A 342 20.50 -14.73 -22.84
CA ASN A 342 19.61 -15.44 -23.76
C ASN A 342 19.91 -15.16 -25.23
N LEU A 343 20.25 -13.92 -25.59
CA LEU A 343 20.61 -13.58 -26.97
C LEU A 343 21.84 -14.36 -27.43
N ILE A 344 22.90 -14.36 -26.62
CA ILE A 344 24.15 -15.06 -26.93
C ILE A 344 23.94 -16.58 -26.92
N SER A 345 23.22 -17.10 -25.92
CA SER A 345 22.84 -18.52 -25.84
C SER A 345 22.06 -18.95 -27.08
N GLY A 346 21.01 -18.23 -27.47
CA GLY A 346 20.19 -18.55 -28.63
C GLY A 346 20.95 -18.50 -29.96
N ILE A 347 21.83 -17.51 -30.16
CA ILE A 347 22.72 -17.46 -31.35
C ILE A 347 23.64 -18.69 -31.41
N ALA A 348 24.10 -19.16 -30.26
CA ALA A 348 24.93 -20.36 -30.15
C ALA A 348 24.12 -21.68 -30.18
N GLY A 349 22.84 -21.66 -30.54
CA GLY A 349 21.99 -22.86 -30.58
C GLY A 349 21.46 -23.32 -29.22
N GLY A 350 21.49 -22.44 -28.22
CA GLY A 350 21.12 -22.72 -26.83
C GLY A 350 19.64 -22.47 -26.51
N PHE A 351 19.35 -22.54 -25.21
CA PHE A 351 18.01 -22.52 -24.63
C PHE A 351 17.88 -21.38 -23.64
N THR A 352 16.68 -21.21 -23.09
CA THR A 352 16.33 -20.08 -22.24
C THR A 352 16.95 -20.21 -20.85
N GLY A 353 17.53 -19.11 -20.36
CA GLY A 353 18.23 -19.08 -19.08
C GLY A 353 18.06 -17.79 -18.31
N SER A 354 18.36 -17.85 -17.01
CA SER A 354 18.28 -16.72 -16.10
C SER A 354 19.07 -17.01 -14.82
N TYR A 355 18.84 -16.21 -13.78
CA TYR A 355 19.31 -16.48 -12.43
C TYR A 355 18.74 -17.80 -11.91
N ILE A 356 19.60 -18.63 -11.32
CA ILE A 356 19.15 -19.68 -10.42
C ILE A 356 19.17 -19.08 -9.02
N PHE A 357 18.02 -18.56 -8.60
CA PHE A 357 17.83 -17.90 -7.31
C PHE A 357 18.44 -18.71 -6.16
N SER A 358 18.06 -19.98 -6.02
CA SER A 358 18.50 -20.84 -4.91
C SER A 358 20.02 -20.98 -4.83
N GLN A 359 20.72 -21.12 -5.98
CA GLN A 359 22.18 -21.26 -6.01
C GLN A 359 22.92 -19.93 -5.86
N THR A 360 22.30 -18.85 -6.31
CA THR A 360 22.83 -17.50 -6.08
C THR A 360 22.76 -17.16 -4.58
N ILE A 361 21.63 -17.44 -3.92
CA ILE A 361 21.48 -17.30 -2.46
C ILE A 361 22.40 -18.25 -1.70
N PHE A 362 22.54 -19.49 -2.15
CA PHE A 362 23.46 -20.45 -1.55
C PHE A 362 24.90 -19.91 -1.49
N THR A 363 25.35 -19.28 -2.56
CA THR A 363 26.68 -18.65 -2.65
C THR A 363 26.75 -17.38 -1.80
N LEU A 364 25.68 -16.57 -1.79
CA LEU A 364 25.57 -15.37 -0.97
C LEU A 364 25.66 -15.68 0.53
N ARG A 365 24.94 -16.71 1.02
CA ARG A 365 24.94 -17.15 2.43
C ARG A 365 26.32 -17.58 2.93
N ALA A 366 27.19 -18.03 2.04
CA ALA A 366 28.58 -18.35 2.35
C ALA A 366 29.47 -17.11 2.55
N ASN A 367 28.92 -15.92 2.32
CA ASN A 367 29.60 -14.63 2.29
C ASN A 367 30.76 -14.58 1.27
N LEU A 368 30.58 -15.27 0.14
CA LEU A 368 31.57 -15.38 -0.93
C LEU A 368 31.19 -14.47 -2.10
N GLN A 369 31.63 -13.22 -2.08
CA GLN A 369 31.34 -12.24 -3.13
C GLN A 369 32.41 -12.26 -4.25
N SER A 370 32.55 -13.39 -4.95
CA SER A 370 33.60 -13.57 -5.97
C SER A 370 33.09 -14.19 -7.28
N ARG A 371 33.55 -13.62 -8.40
CA ARG A 371 33.30 -14.12 -9.78
C ARG A 371 33.94 -15.47 -10.06
N LEU A 372 34.88 -15.88 -9.23
CA LEU A 372 35.54 -17.18 -9.35
C LEU A 372 34.53 -18.34 -9.22
N VAL A 373 33.45 -18.20 -8.44
CA VAL A 373 32.41 -19.23 -8.35
C VAL A 373 31.82 -19.52 -9.73
N GLY A 374 31.40 -18.46 -10.43
CA GLY A 374 30.84 -18.58 -11.78
C GLY A 374 31.86 -19.09 -12.81
N THR A 375 33.13 -18.67 -12.69
CA THR A 375 34.21 -19.20 -13.55
C THR A 375 34.43 -20.69 -13.35
N VAL A 376 34.41 -21.18 -12.11
CA VAL A 376 34.55 -22.60 -11.79
C VAL A 376 33.37 -23.40 -12.35
N VAL A 377 32.14 -22.92 -12.16
CA VAL A 377 30.93 -23.58 -12.70
C VAL A 377 31.00 -23.69 -14.22
N CYS A 378 31.23 -22.56 -14.90
CA CYS A 378 31.37 -22.51 -16.37
C CYS A 378 32.50 -23.42 -16.87
N GLY A 379 33.64 -23.46 -16.17
CA GLY A 379 34.78 -24.30 -16.52
C GLY A 379 34.45 -25.79 -16.44
N PHE A 380 33.80 -26.24 -15.36
CA PHE A 380 33.38 -27.64 -15.24
C PHE A 380 32.33 -28.03 -16.27
N GLU A 381 31.35 -27.16 -16.55
CA GLU A 381 30.36 -27.41 -17.59
C GLU A 381 31.01 -27.56 -18.96
N LEU A 382 31.97 -26.69 -19.30
CA LEU A 382 32.72 -26.78 -20.55
C LEU A 382 33.55 -28.06 -20.64
N ILE A 383 34.20 -28.48 -19.55
CA ILE A 383 34.93 -29.75 -19.46
C ILE A 383 34.00 -30.93 -19.75
N LEU A 384 32.78 -30.93 -19.19
CA LEU A 384 31.79 -31.98 -19.40
C LEU A 384 31.24 -31.98 -20.83
N VAL A 385 31.06 -30.81 -21.45
CA VAL A 385 30.63 -30.67 -22.85
C VAL A 385 31.70 -31.21 -23.81
N LEU A 386 32.97 -30.88 -23.56
CA LEU A 386 34.13 -31.35 -24.34
C LEU A 386 34.44 -32.84 -24.14
N CYS A 387 33.83 -33.47 -23.13
CA CYS A 387 34.04 -34.86 -22.82
C CYS A 387 33.53 -35.78 -23.95
N PRO A 388 34.34 -36.74 -24.44
CA PRO A 388 33.97 -37.58 -25.57
C PRO A 388 32.94 -38.66 -25.24
N PHE A 389 32.70 -38.94 -23.94
CA PHE A 389 31.73 -39.93 -23.50
C PHE A 389 30.42 -39.28 -23.00
N SER A 390 29.33 -40.03 -23.11
CA SER A 390 28.02 -39.59 -22.64
C SER A 390 27.84 -39.85 -21.14
N ILE A 391 27.68 -38.81 -20.34
CA ILE A 391 27.56 -38.90 -18.87
C ILE A 391 26.33 -39.74 -18.48
N ILE A 392 25.22 -39.61 -19.21
CA ILE A 392 23.98 -40.36 -18.97
C ILE A 392 24.13 -41.87 -19.22
N ALA A 393 25.17 -42.31 -19.93
CA ALA A 393 25.48 -43.73 -20.12
C ALA A 393 26.12 -44.39 -18.89
N TYR A 394 26.46 -43.61 -17.86
CA TYR A 394 27.05 -44.06 -16.60
C TYR A 394 26.15 -43.76 -15.40
N VAL A 395 25.46 -42.63 -15.39
CA VAL A 395 24.57 -42.23 -14.28
C VAL A 395 23.25 -43.03 -14.32
N PRO A 396 22.81 -43.66 -13.21
CA PRO A 396 21.56 -44.41 -13.16
C PRO A 396 20.34 -43.51 -13.34
N LYS A 397 19.31 -44.00 -14.03
CA LYS A 397 18.06 -43.25 -14.25
C LYS A 397 17.32 -42.91 -12.95
N VAL A 398 17.50 -43.74 -11.91
CA VAL A 398 16.99 -43.51 -10.55
C VAL A 398 17.46 -42.18 -9.98
N PHE A 399 18.70 -41.76 -10.28
CA PHE A 399 19.26 -40.50 -9.81
C PHE A 399 18.49 -39.30 -10.37
N PHE A 400 18.24 -39.29 -11.69
CA PHE A 400 17.47 -38.24 -12.34
C PHE A 400 16.00 -38.28 -11.91
N GLY A 401 15.40 -39.46 -11.77
CA GLY A 401 14.04 -39.60 -11.28
C GLY A 401 13.86 -39.11 -9.83
N ALA A 402 14.83 -39.35 -8.96
CA ALA A 402 14.83 -38.82 -7.59
C ALA A 402 14.95 -37.29 -7.57
N LEU A 403 15.83 -36.71 -8.40
CA LEU A 403 15.96 -35.27 -8.53
C LEU A 403 14.69 -34.61 -9.07
N GLN A 404 14.08 -35.18 -10.11
CA GLN A 404 12.81 -34.70 -10.67
C GLN A 404 11.65 -34.81 -9.67
N THR A 405 11.61 -35.90 -8.90
CA THR A 405 10.62 -36.08 -7.82
C THR A 405 10.80 -35.05 -6.71
N LEU A 406 12.06 -34.74 -6.35
CA LEU A 406 12.36 -33.69 -5.36
C LEU A 406 11.85 -32.33 -5.83
N ILE A 407 12.15 -31.94 -7.07
CA ILE A 407 11.70 -30.66 -7.66
C ILE A 407 10.17 -30.62 -7.71
N ALA A 408 9.55 -31.72 -8.13
CA ALA A 408 8.10 -31.85 -8.16
C ALA A 408 7.48 -31.65 -6.78
N ALA A 409 7.99 -32.34 -5.76
CA ALA A 409 7.51 -32.21 -4.39
C ALA A 409 7.69 -30.78 -3.87
N ASP A 410 8.82 -30.14 -4.16
CA ASP A 410 9.10 -28.77 -3.74
C ASP A 410 8.10 -27.76 -4.29
N LEU A 411 7.90 -27.74 -5.61
CA LEU A 411 7.00 -26.79 -6.26
C LEU A 411 5.52 -27.08 -5.94
N MET A 412 5.12 -28.35 -5.97
CA MET A 412 3.73 -28.70 -5.70
C MET A 412 3.33 -28.44 -4.25
N VAL A 413 4.19 -28.76 -3.27
CA VAL A 413 3.88 -28.48 -1.85
C VAL A 413 3.86 -26.98 -1.60
N GLU A 414 4.77 -26.20 -2.18
CA GLU A 414 4.79 -24.75 -1.97
C GLU A 414 3.50 -24.08 -2.49
N TYR A 415 3.14 -24.33 -3.75
CA TYR A 415 2.04 -23.62 -4.39
C TYR A 415 0.67 -24.25 -4.17
N MET A 416 0.59 -25.58 -4.00
CA MET A 416 -0.70 -26.25 -3.79
C MET A 416 -1.05 -26.42 -2.32
N TRP A 417 -0.07 -26.43 -1.40
CA TRP A 417 -0.33 -26.65 0.03
C TRP A 417 -0.01 -25.44 0.90
N HIS A 418 1.20 -24.87 0.83
CA HIS A 418 1.58 -23.74 1.69
C HIS A 418 0.92 -22.41 1.27
N ALA A 419 0.70 -22.19 -0.03
CA ALA A 419 0.09 -20.96 -0.55
C ALA A 419 -1.31 -20.67 0.04
N ARG A 420 -2.04 -21.69 0.52
CA ARG A 420 -3.38 -21.53 1.12
C ARG A 420 -3.42 -20.60 2.35
N HIS A 421 -2.29 -20.45 3.03
CA HIS A 421 -2.15 -19.57 4.20
C HIS A 421 -1.51 -18.22 3.85
N LYS A 422 -1.02 -18.06 2.62
CA LYS A 422 -0.31 -16.85 2.14
C LYS A 422 -1.17 -15.98 1.21
N MET A 423 -2.37 -16.45 0.83
CA MET A 423 -3.24 -15.82 -0.16
C MET A 423 -4.69 -15.83 0.30
N LEU A 424 -5.49 -14.90 -0.21
CA LEU A 424 -6.95 -14.93 0.00
C LEU A 424 -7.55 -16.17 -0.66
N LEU A 425 -8.69 -16.65 -0.15
CA LEU A 425 -9.36 -17.84 -0.71
C LEU A 425 -9.65 -17.68 -2.22
N GLN A 426 -10.05 -16.48 -2.64
CA GLN A 426 -10.35 -16.16 -4.03
C GLN A 426 -9.11 -16.30 -4.93
N GLU A 427 -7.96 -15.83 -4.45
CA GLU A 427 -6.67 -15.98 -5.13
C GLU A 427 -6.21 -17.43 -5.17
N TYR A 428 -6.36 -18.17 -4.06
CA TYR A 428 -6.00 -19.58 -4.00
C TYR A 428 -6.85 -20.45 -4.94
N ILE A 429 -8.12 -20.10 -5.16
CA ILE A 429 -8.95 -20.75 -6.20
C ILE A 429 -8.36 -20.53 -7.60
N VAL A 430 -7.82 -19.35 -7.90
CA VAL A 430 -7.17 -19.06 -9.19
C VAL A 430 -5.91 -19.92 -9.39
N VAL A 431 -5.14 -20.18 -8.34
CA VAL A 431 -3.97 -21.10 -8.38
C VAL A 431 -4.41 -22.49 -8.85
N TRP A 432 -5.42 -23.08 -8.19
CA TRP A 432 -5.93 -24.40 -8.55
C TRP A 432 -6.57 -24.44 -9.93
N LEU A 433 -7.35 -23.41 -10.29
CA LEU A 433 -7.96 -23.31 -11.61
C LEU A 433 -6.89 -23.28 -12.70
N THR A 434 -5.86 -22.46 -12.55
CA THR A 434 -4.76 -22.36 -13.51
C THR A 434 -4.07 -23.71 -13.66
N PHE A 435 -3.70 -24.35 -12.54
CA PHE A 435 -3.07 -25.68 -12.53
C PHE A 435 -3.93 -26.75 -13.23
N MET A 436 -5.21 -26.86 -12.87
CA MET A 436 -6.14 -27.84 -13.43
C MET A 436 -6.35 -27.63 -14.94
N MET A 437 -6.54 -26.38 -15.37
CA MET A 437 -6.71 -26.05 -16.79
C MET A 437 -5.46 -26.40 -17.61
N THR A 438 -4.27 -26.16 -17.04
CA THR A 438 -3.02 -26.57 -17.68
C THR A 438 -2.86 -28.08 -17.77
N CYS A 439 -3.24 -28.84 -16.73
CA CYS A 439 -3.16 -30.30 -16.74
C CYS A 439 -4.13 -30.96 -17.74
N VAL A 440 -5.35 -30.41 -17.88
CA VAL A 440 -6.42 -31.04 -18.70
C VAL A 440 -6.34 -30.63 -20.17
N TYR A 441 -6.05 -29.37 -20.46
CA TYR A 441 -6.02 -28.84 -21.82
C TYR A 441 -4.58 -28.71 -22.32
N ASP A 442 -3.97 -27.55 -22.10
CA ASP A 442 -2.57 -27.29 -22.38
C ASP A 442 -2.09 -26.04 -21.62
N LEU A 443 -0.78 -25.81 -21.67
CA LEU A 443 -0.13 -24.65 -21.06
C LEU A 443 -0.73 -23.32 -21.53
N LYS A 444 -1.03 -23.21 -22.83
CA LYS A 444 -1.52 -21.96 -23.44
C LYS A 444 -2.88 -21.58 -22.85
N PHE A 445 -3.80 -22.53 -22.83
CA PHE A 445 -5.15 -22.32 -22.32
C PHE A 445 -5.15 -22.04 -20.82
N GLY A 446 -4.37 -22.81 -20.05
CA GLY A 446 -4.33 -22.65 -18.59
C GLY A 446 -3.84 -21.27 -18.14
N ILE A 447 -2.77 -20.75 -18.74
CA ILE A 447 -2.25 -19.41 -18.40
C ILE A 447 -3.25 -18.32 -18.79
N ILE A 448 -3.81 -18.36 -20.01
CA ILE A 448 -4.78 -17.36 -20.47
C ILE A 448 -6.02 -17.35 -19.57
N ALA A 449 -6.57 -18.52 -19.25
CA ALA A 449 -7.71 -18.64 -18.35
C ALA A 449 -7.36 -18.10 -16.95
N GLY A 450 -6.19 -18.44 -16.42
CA GLY A 450 -5.70 -17.92 -15.14
C GLY A 450 -5.63 -16.40 -15.12
N ILE A 451 -5.03 -15.76 -16.13
CA ILE A 451 -4.92 -14.30 -16.23
C ILE A 451 -6.30 -13.64 -16.28
N ILE A 452 -7.22 -14.18 -17.08
CA ILE A 452 -8.58 -13.63 -17.20
C ILE A 452 -9.29 -13.69 -15.84
N VAL A 453 -9.28 -14.84 -15.17
CA VAL A 453 -9.95 -15.00 -13.87
C VAL A 453 -9.27 -14.15 -12.78
N ALA A 454 -7.94 -14.08 -12.78
CA ALA A 454 -7.20 -13.21 -11.87
C ALA A 454 -7.54 -11.72 -12.08
N GLY A 455 -7.69 -11.29 -13.33
CA GLY A 455 -8.13 -9.94 -13.68
C GLY A 455 -9.52 -9.62 -13.13
N PHE A 456 -10.49 -10.52 -13.32
CA PHE A 456 -11.82 -10.37 -12.71
C PHE A 456 -11.77 -10.35 -11.18
N ASN A 457 -10.94 -11.21 -10.56
CA ASN A 457 -10.75 -11.23 -9.12
C ASN A 457 -10.17 -9.92 -8.58
N PHE A 458 -9.19 -9.35 -9.29
CA PHE A 458 -8.63 -8.03 -8.99
C PHE A 458 -9.69 -6.94 -9.07
N ILE A 459 -10.49 -6.92 -10.14
CA ILE A 459 -11.59 -5.95 -10.30
C ILE A 459 -12.60 -6.08 -9.16
N TYR A 460 -12.99 -7.31 -8.81
CA TYR A 460 -13.92 -7.57 -7.71
C TYR A 460 -13.37 -7.07 -6.37
N SER A 461 -12.12 -7.44 -6.05
CA SER A 461 -11.43 -7.01 -4.83
C SER A 461 -11.36 -5.49 -4.74
N TYR A 462 -11.03 -4.83 -5.85
CA TYR A 462 -10.94 -3.38 -5.94
C TYR A 462 -12.28 -2.66 -5.71
N ILE A 463 -13.40 -3.20 -6.21
CA ILE A 463 -14.75 -2.64 -5.99
C ILE A 463 -15.20 -2.77 -4.52
N THR A 464 -14.79 -3.84 -3.83
CA THR A 464 -15.27 -4.10 -2.46
C THR A 464 -14.69 -3.18 -1.41
N VAL A 465 -13.49 -2.62 -1.61
CA VAL A 465 -12.89 -1.64 -0.69
C VAL A 465 -13.71 -0.34 -0.71
N SER A 466 -14.31 0.01 0.43
CA SER A 466 -15.14 1.23 0.56
C SER A 466 -14.27 2.45 0.81
N THR A 467 -14.49 3.46 -0.02
CA THR A 467 -13.74 4.71 -0.13
C THR A 467 -14.39 5.87 0.64
N VAL A 468 -15.25 5.60 1.62
CA VAL A 468 -16.14 6.62 2.22
C VAL A 468 -16.22 6.42 3.74
N ARG A 469 -15.88 7.45 4.50
CA ARG A 469 -15.99 7.47 5.96
C ARG A 469 -16.76 8.72 6.39
N ARG A 470 -17.84 8.56 7.16
CA ARG A 470 -18.48 9.70 7.83
C ARG A 470 -17.64 10.14 9.02
N VAL A 471 -17.41 11.45 9.14
CA VAL A 471 -16.66 12.02 10.25
C VAL A 471 -17.42 13.21 10.81
N MET A 472 -17.42 13.35 12.14
CA MET A 472 -18.00 14.51 12.82
C MET A 472 -16.85 15.43 13.23
N LYS A 473 -16.55 16.44 12.41
CA LYS A 473 -15.49 17.42 12.66
C LYS A 473 -16.07 18.81 12.87
N ARG A 474 -15.32 19.66 13.57
CA ARG A 474 -15.57 21.10 13.73
C ARG A 474 -14.39 21.87 13.15
N SER A 475 -14.59 23.14 12.81
CA SER A 475 -13.45 23.96 12.39
C SER A 475 -12.52 24.26 13.57
N HIS A 476 -11.25 24.56 13.27
CA HIS A 476 -10.23 24.97 14.23
C HIS A 476 -10.33 26.45 14.64
N VAL A 477 -11.54 27.02 14.63
CA VAL A 477 -11.79 28.39 15.07
C VAL A 477 -12.10 28.41 16.57
N GLU A 478 -11.31 29.13 17.34
CA GLU A 478 -11.52 29.35 18.76
C GLU A 478 -12.63 30.39 18.96
N ARG A 479 -13.89 29.90 19.00
CA ARG A 479 -15.11 30.71 19.16
C ARG A 479 -15.46 31.04 20.60
N ASP A 480 -16.37 32.00 20.81
CA ASP A 480 -16.88 32.34 22.14
C ASP A 480 -17.82 31.25 22.72
N LEU A 481 -18.01 31.24 24.04
CA LEU A 481 -18.89 30.30 24.75
C LEU A 481 -20.32 30.28 24.19
N ARG A 482 -20.88 31.45 23.86
CA ARG A 482 -22.24 31.55 23.33
C ARG A 482 -22.36 30.92 21.93
N GLU A 483 -21.39 31.19 21.07
CA GLU A 483 -21.32 30.62 19.72
C GLU A 483 -21.16 29.10 19.77
N ARG A 484 -20.30 28.60 20.67
CA ARG A 484 -20.06 27.17 20.88
C ARG A 484 -21.31 26.43 21.33
N GLU A 485 -22.06 26.99 22.29
CA GLU A 485 -23.29 26.37 22.78
C GLU A 485 -24.33 26.24 21.66
N LEU A 486 -24.43 27.27 20.81
CA LEU A 486 -25.35 27.28 19.67
C LEU A 486 -24.95 26.23 18.62
N LEU A 487 -23.67 26.20 18.23
CA LEU A 487 -23.13 25.21 17.29
C LEU A 487 -23.24 23.78 17.83
N GLN A 488 -23.11 23.58 19.14
CA GLN A 488 -23.29 22.27 19.74
C GLN A 488 -24.73 21.76 19.60
N ARG A 489 -25.72 22.64 19.58
CA ARG A 489 -27.13 22.28 19.33
C ARG A 489 -27.41 22.01 17.85
N THR A 490 -26.69 22.65 16.94
CA THR A 490 -26.92 22.55 15.48
C THR A 490 -25.92 21.67 14.74
N HIS A 491 -24.97 21.02 15.43
CA HIS A 491 -23.88 20.26 14.78
C HIS A 491 -24.33 19.15 13.82
N LEU A 492 -25.52 18.56 14.02
CA LEU A 492 -26.09 17.55 13.13
C LEU A 492 -26.60 18.12 11.79
N ALA A 493 -26.65 19.44 11.65
CA ALA A 493 -26.98 20.11 10.40
C ALA A 493 -25.85 20.03 9.35
N ILE A 494 -24.63 19.69 9.77
CA ILE A 494 -23.46 19.50 8.89
C ILE A 494 -23.15 18.00 8.82
N VAL A 495 -23.12 17.45 7.61
CA VAL A 495 -22.73 16.06 7.36
C VAL A 495 -21.47 16.05 6.51
N THR A 496 -20.39 15.46 7.03
CA THR A 496 -19.10 15.38 6.34
C THR A 496 -18.75 13.93 6.01
N LEU A 497 -18.40 13.67 4.74
CA LEU A 497 -17.84 12.39 4.29
C LEU A 497 -16.41 12.60 3.78
N GLU A 498 -15.46 11.87 4.37
CA GLU A 498 -14.10 11.75 3.87
C GLU A 498 -14.04 10.64 2.81
N LEU A 499 -13.49 10.98 1.65
CA LEU A 499 -13.31 10.05 0.54
C LEU A 499 -11.85 9.58 0.47
N ASP A 500 -11.63 8.27 0.30
CA ASP A 500 -10.29 7.65 0.30
C ASP A 500 -10.08 6.80 -0.96
N GLY A 501 -8.94 6.96 -1.65
CA GLY A 501 -8.57 6.14 -2.80
C GLY A 501 -9.03 6.72 -4.14
N PHE A 502 -9.31 5.86 -5.13
CA PHE A 502 -9.72 6.29 -6.47
C PHE A 502 -11.23 6.08 -6.65
N LEU A 503 -11.93 7.12 -7.05
CA LEU A 503 -13.38 7.09 -7.22
C LEU A 503 -13.73 6.68 -8.64
N PHE A 504 -14.48 5.59 -8.76
CA PHE A 504 -14.98 5.12 -10.04
C PHE A 504 -16.44 4.70 -9.94
N PHE A 505 -17.10 4.45 -11.07
CA PHE A 505 -18.54 4.14 -11.07
C PHE A 505 -18.96 3.09 -10.02
N GLY A 506 -18.18 2.01 -9.86
CA GLY A 506 -18.48 0.95 -8.89
C GLY A 506 -18.38 1.41 -7.42
N SER A 507 -17.42 2.25 -7.06
CA SER A 507 -17.31 2.79 -5.69
C SER A 507 -18.32 3.89 -5.40
N SER A 508 -18.77 4.59 -6.44
CA SER A 508 -19.68 5.72 -6.34
C SER A 508 -21.09 5.36 -5.82
N VAL A 509 -21.55 4.13 -6.07
CA VAL A 509 -22.84 3.63 -5.52
C VAL A 509 -22.84 3.68 -3.99
N LYS A 510 -21.71 3.40 -3.34
CA LYS A 510 -21.57 3.46 -1.87
C LYS A 510 -21.68 4.90 -1.36
N ILE A 511 -21.17 5.89 -2.10
CA ILE A 511 -21.34 7.31 -1.74
C ILE A 511 -22.82 7.65 -1.71
N MET A 512 -23.58 7.22 -2.72
CA MET A 512 -25.02 7.47 -2.79
C MET A 512 -25.79 6.77 -1.65
N GLU A 513 -25.40 5.54 -1.30
CA GLU A 513 -25.99 4.81 -0.17
C GLU A 513 -25.70 5.52 1.16
N GLU A 514 -24.49 6.02 1.34
CA GLU A 514 -24.11 6.82 2.52
C GLU A 514 -24.84 8.17 2.59
N VAL A 515 -25.04 8.84 1.44
CA VAL A 515 -25.90 10.04 1.33
C VAL A 515 -27.32 9.71 1.80
N ARG A 516 -27.94 8.65 1.27
CA ARG A 516 -29.30 8.23 1.66
C ARG A 516 -29.42 7.89 3.15
N ARG A 517 -28.38 7.26 3.70
CA ARG A 517 -28.35 6.81 5.11
C ARG A 517 -28.19 7.95 6.11
N HIS A 518 -27.51 9.03 5.73
CA HIS A 518 -27.05 10.07 6.66
C HIS A 518 -27.65 11.45 6.46
N VAL A 519 -28.27 11.71 5.31
CA VAL A 519 -29.00 12.95 5.08
C VAL A 519 -30.38 12.84 5.73
N LEU A 520 -30.66 13.75 6.67
CA LEU A 520 -31.94 13.83 7.38
C LEU A 520 -32.79 14.95 6.77
N VAL A 521 -33.98 14.59 6.30
CA VAL A 521 -34.94 15.52 5.65
C VAL A 521 -36.25 15.56 6.45
N ASN A 522 -36.98 16.68 6.39
CA ASN A 522 -38.34 16.77 6.91
C ASN A 522 -39.34 16.18 5.90
N ALA A 523 -40.28 15.34 6.35
CA ALA A 523 -41.26 14.67 5.47
C ALA A 523 -42.31 15.61 4.84
N SER A 524 -42.45 16.86 5.31
CA SER A 524 -43.67 17.65 5.06
C SER A 524 -43.47 19.14 4.81
N GLU A 525 -42.49 19.56 3.99
CA GLU A 525 -42.43 20.97 3.55
C GLU A 525 -41.53 21.17 2.30
N PRO A 526 -42.07 21.60 1.14
CA PRO A 526 -41.26 22.10 0.04
C PRO A 526 -40.88 23.55 0.33
N THR A 527 -39.71 23.77 0.94
CA THR A 527 -39.31 25.11 1.39
C THR A 527 -38.01 25.60 0.75
N VAL A 528 -38.07 26.86 0.33
CA VAL A 528 -37.10 27.65 -0.45
C VAL A 528 -35.68 27.56 0.12
N ALA A 529 -34.68 27.48 -0.78
CA ALA A 529 -33.25 27.50 -0.47
C ALA A 529 -32.87 28.72 0.41
N PRO A 530 -31.85 28.59 1.29
CA PRO A 530 -31.42 29.69 2.15
C PRO A 530 -31.07 30.92 1.32
N ILE A 531 -31.65 32.07 1.69
CA ILE A 531 -31.23 33.37 1.15
C ILE A 531 -29.86 33.64 1.76
N MET A 532 -28.80 33.57 0.95
CA MET A 532 -27.47 33.99 1.38
C MET A 532 -27.52 35.47 1.77
N CYS A 533 -27.15 35.78 3.00
CA CYS A 533 -26.86 37.14 3.43
C CYS A 533 -25.45 37.50 2.97
N SER A 534 -25.28 38.03 1.75
CA SER A 534 -24.03 38.71 1.38
C SER A 534 -23.95 40.08 2.07
N PRO A 535 -22.82 40.48 2.66
CA PRO A 535 -22.56 41.86 2.99
C PRO A 535 -22.10 42.58 1.71
N ALA A 536 -23.06 43.03 0.89
CA ALA A 536 -22.76 43.97 -0.19
C ALA A 536 -22.82 45.40 0.37
N PHE A 537 -21.65 46.04 0.51
CA PHE A 537 -21.53 47.45 0.86
C PHE A 537 -22.16 48.36 -0.21
N PRO A 538 -23.04 49.32 0.16
CA PRO A 538 -23.17 50.59 -0.52
C PRO A 538 -22.33 51.64 0.23
N THR A 539 -21.35 52.21 -0.46
CA THR A 539 -20.59 53.36 0.01
C THR A 539 -21.48 54.59 0.12
N ASN A 540 -21.33 55.30 1.25
CA ASN A 540 -21.80 56.65 1.60
C ASN A 540 -23.25 56.79 2.11
N GLY A 541 -23.34 57.11 3.41
CA GLY A 541 -24.47 57.85 3.97
C GLY A 541 -24.93 57.35 5.34
N SER A 542 -24.51 58.06 6.39
CA SER A 542 -25.11 58.16 7.73
C SER A 542 -26.54 57.61 7.84
N PHE A 543 -26.82 56.72 8.80
CA PHE A 543 -28.13 56.72 9.48
C PHE A 543 -28.09 56.12 10.90
N LEU A 544 -28.54 56.94 11.84
CA LEU A 544 -28.90 56.60 13.21
C LEU A 544 -30.11 55.65 13.24
N THR A 545 -30.07 54.70 14.19
CA THR A 545 -31.20 54.06 14.90
C THR A 545 -32.44 53.70 14.07
N THR A 546 -32.59 52.44 13.68
CA THR A 546 -33.92 51.84 13.52
C THR A 546 -33.88 50.36 13.92
N VAL A 547 -34.54 50.05 15.03
CA VAL A 547 -34.89 48.70 15.46
C VAL A 547 -35.86 48.13 14.43
N PHE A 548 -35.45 47.12 13.65
CA PHE A 548 -36.38 46.36 12.81
C PHE A 548 -37.09 45.30 13.67
N GLN A 549 -38.33 45.61 14.06
CA GLN A 549 -39.32 44.62 14.50
C GLN A 549 -39.62 43.67 13.33
N TYR A 550 -39.46 42.37 13.54
CA TYR A 550 -39.92 41.34 12.60
C TYR A 550 -41.33 40.90 13.00
N GLU A 551 -42.31 41.15 12.14
CA GLU A 551 -43.68 40.62 12.25
C GLU A 551 -43.86 39.50 11.23
N PRO A 552 -44.37 38.30 11.59
CA PRO A 552 -44.44 37.17 10.68
C PRO A 552 -45.57 37.34 9.66
N PRO A 553 -45.39 36.99 8.37
CA PRO A 553 -46.45 37.10 7.39
C PRO A 553 -47.50 35.97 7.54
N LEU A 554 -48.77 36.36 7.47
CA LEU A 554 -49.95 35.47 7.45
C LEU A 554 -49.98 34.58 6.19
N ILE A 555 -50.12 33.27 6.39
CA ILE A 555 -50.18 32.25 5.33
C ILE A 555 -51.61 32.11 4.79
N SER A 556 -51.78 32.27 3.48
CA SER A 556 -52.99 31.88 2.75
C SER A 556 -52.89 30.40 2.33
N MET A 557 -53.75 29.55 2.90
CA MET A 557 -53.85 28.14 2.52
C MET A 557 -54.40 27.98 1.11
N ARG A 558 -53.66 27.29 0.25
CA ARG A 558 -54.20 26.69 -0.98
C ARG A 558 -53.83 25.21 -1.01
N ASN A 559 -54.86 24.37 -1.04
CA ASN A 559 -54.80 22.91 -1.01
C ASN A 559 -53.94 22.36 -2.16
N ALA A 560 -52.97 21.49 -1.84
CA ALA A 560 -52.24 20.68 -2.79
C ALA A 560 -52.51 19.19 -2.49
N SER A 561 -53.21 18.53 -3.40
CA SER A 561 -53.39 17.08 -3.42
C SER A 561 -52.27 16.42 -4.22
N THR A 562 -51.78 15.30 -3.69
CA THR A 562 -51.08 14.18 -4.37
C THR A 562 -49.77 14.50 -5.09
N PHE A 563 -48.65 14.15 -4.45
CA PHE A 563 -47.41 13.76 -5.13
C PHE A 563 -46.93 12.44 -4.51
N GLU A 564 -46.82 11.40 -5.34
CA GLU A 564 -46.37 10.06 -4.96
C GLU A 564 -44.86 10.06 -4.67
N THR A 565 -44.50 9.36 -3.60
CA THR A 565 -43.18 9.21 -2.99
C THR A 565 -42.27 8.25 -3.77
N THR A 566 -41.09 8.72 -4.21
CA THR A 566 -39.97 7.89 -4.69
C THR A 566 -38.60 8.34 -4.16
N ASP A 567 -38.52 9.08 -3.06
CA ASP A 567 -37.24 9.56 -2.49
C ASP A 567 -36.92 8.82 -1.18
N ASP A 568 -36.05 7.81 -1.26
CA ASP A 568 -35.52 7.03 -0.12
C ASP A 568 -34.46 7.84 0.66
N LEU A 569 -34.83 8.99 1.22
CA LEU A 569 -34.03 9.72 2.21
C LEU A 569 -34.65 9.54 3.59
N ARG A 570 -33.82 9.40 4.63
CA ARG A 570 -34.33 9.24 6.00
C ARG A 570 -35.05 10.50 6.47
N THR A 571 -36.28 10.32 6.95
CA THR A 571 -37.08 11.42 7.46
C THR A 571 -36.82 11.61 8.95
N LEU A 572 -36.97 12.83 9.45
CA LEU A 572 -36.81 13.14 10.87
C LEU A 572 -37.81 12.38 11.78
N ASP A 573 -38.89 11.83 11.20
CA ASP A 573 -39.90 11.01 11.89
C ASP A 573 -39.40 9.59 12.21
N ASP A 574 -38.39 9.06 11.51
CA ASP A 574 -37.80 7.73 11.75
C ASP A 574 -36.99 7.65 13.06
N HIS A 575 -36.75 8.77 13.75
CA HIS A 575 -35.95 8.85 14.98
C HIS A 575 -36.67 8.39 16.25
N GLU A 576 -37.99 8.15 16.23
CA GLU A 576 -38.73 7.69 17.42
C GLU A 576 -38.60 6.17 17.71
N GLU A 577 -38.16 5.34 16.76
CA GLU A 577 -38.28 3.87 16.90
C GLU A 577 -37.06 3.10 17.46
N TYR A 578 -35.90 3.72 17.71
CA TYR A 578 -34.69 2.98 18.16
C TYR A 578 -34.33 3.05 19.66
N ASN A 579 -35.18 3.65 20.50
CA ASN A 579 -34.97 3.69 21.96
C ASN A 579 -35.62 2.51 22.71
N THR A 580 -35.35 1.27 22.30
CA THR A 580 -35.66 0.08 23.12
C THR A 580 -34.49 -0.91 23.18
N CYS A 581 -33.43 -0.58 23.92
CA CYS A 581 -32.57 -1.61 24.53
C CYS A 581 -31.78 -1.10 25.76
N SER A 582 -32.32 -1.42 26.95
CA SER A 582 -31.65 -1.68 28.24
C SER A 582 -30.27 -1.05 28.56
N GLN A 583 -30.28 0.09 29.27
CA GLN A 583 -29.67 0.35 30.61
C GLN A 583 -29.44 1.87 30.79
N PRO A 584 -30.01 2.54 31.81
CA PRO A 584 -29.81 3.98 31.99
C PRO A 584 -28.50 4.23 32.75
N LYS A 585 -27.50 4.81 32.09
CA LYS A 585 -26.37 5.47 32.77
C LYS A 585 -26.71 6.93 32.96
N MET A 586 -26.52 7.41 34.19
CA MET A 586 -26.91 8.72 34.72
C MET A 586 -26.06 9.88 34.14
N TYR A 587 -26.07 10.04 32.81
CA TYR A 587 -25.54 11.18 32.04
C TYR A 587 -26.41 11.49 30.80
N ASP A 588 -27.67 11.06 30.81
CA ASP A 588 -28.59 11.16 29.67
C ASP A 588 -29.58 12.33 29.86
N GLN A 589 -29.06 13.55 29.98
CA GLN A 589 -29.85 14.79 30.11
C GLN A 589 -29.57 15.83 29.01
N LEU A 590 -29.10 15.38 27.84
CA LEU A 590 -29.13 16.15 26.60
C LEU A 590 -29.61 15.21 25.47
N ALA A 591 -30.88 14.82 25.52
CA ALA A 591 -31.54 14.14 24.41
C ALA A 591 -31.46 15.05 23.17
N MET A 592 -30.47 14.78 22.32
CA MET A 592 -30.19 15.48 21.08
C MET A 592 -31.40 15.38 20.15
N ARG A 593 -32.15 16.47 19.96
CA ARG A 593 -33.19 16.52 18.93
C ARG A 593 -32.54 16.41 17.55
N PRO A 594 -33.05 15.56 16.65
CA PRO A 594 -32.47 15.44 15.31
C PRO A 594 -32.74 16.74 14.53
N VAL A 595 -31.67 17.35 14.04
CA VAL A 595 -31.71 18.62 13.28
C VAL A 595 -31.59 18.29 11.79
N ARG A 596 -32.39 18.95 10.95
CA ARG A 596 -32.36 18.79 9.49
C ARG A 596 -30.97 19.07 8.94
N THR A 597 -30.50 18.24 8.02
CA THR A 597 -29.24 18.48 7.31
C THR A 597 -29.35 19.72 6.41
N ARG A 598 -28.40 20.66 6.55
CA ARG A 598 -28.32 21.90 5.76
C ARG A 598 -27.13 21.89 4.82
N PHE A 599 -26.00 21.39 5.29
CA PHE A 599 -24.73 21.36 4.57
C PHE A 599 -24.21 19.93 4.48
N PHE A 600 -23.78 19.56 3.27
CA PHE A 600 -23.20 18.25 3.00
C PHE A 600 -21.81 18.42 2.40
N ILE A 601 -20.78 18.01 3.12
CA ILE A 601 -19.38 18.20 2.74
C ILE A 601 -18.80 16.87 2.25
N LEU A 602 -18.21 16.89 1.06
CA LEU A 602 -17.36 15.82 0.52
C LEU A 602 -15.91 16.26 0.57
N ASP A 603 -15.09 15.55 1.35
CA ASP A 603 -13.66 15.80 1.47
C ASP A 603 -12.85 14.89 0.55
N PHE A 604 -12.04 15.51 -0.31
CA PHE A 604 -11.20 14.86 -1.33
C PHE A 604 -9.72 14.79 -0.94
N GLU A 605 -9.33 15.14 0.30
CA GLU A 605 -7.91 15.16 0.73
C GLU A 605 -7.17 13.84 0.44
N ARG A 606 -7.85 12.69 0.59
CA ARG A 606 -7.28 11.34 0.36
C ARG A 606 -7.66 10.72 -0.98
N VAL A 607 -8.30 11.48 -1.86
CA VAL A 607 -8.69 11.01 -3.19
C VAL A 607 -7.49 11.12 -4.13
N ARG A 608 -7.10 10.00 -4.73
CA ARG A 608 -5.96 9.94 -5.68
C ARG A 608 -6.37 10.21 -7.13
N GLY A 609 -7.66 10.13 -7.43
CA GLY A 609 -8.20 10.34 -8.77
C GLY A 609 -9.66 9.94 -8.86
N VAL A 610 -10.32 10.41 -9.92
CA VAL A 610 -11.76 10.20 -10.15
C VAL A 610 -12.00 9.91 -11.62
N ASP A 611 -12.88 8.96 -11.94
CA ASP A 611 -13.33 8.74 -13.32
C ASP A 611 -14.47 9.70 -13.73
N ALA A 612 -14.57 9.98 -15.03
CA ALA A 612 -15.64 10.82 -15.57
C ALA A 612 -17.04 10.23 -15.29
N THR A 613 -17.15 8.91 -15.20
CA THR A 613 -18.41 8.19 -14.98
C THR A 613 -18.95 8.40 -13.56
N ALA A 614 -18.12 8.33 -12.52
CA ALA A 614 -18.51 8.60 -11.13
C ALA A 614 -18.93 10.06 -10.95
N ILE A 615 -18.23 10.99 -11.59
CA ILE A 615 -18.60 12.41 -11.59
C ILE A 615 -20.00 12.57 -12.20
N ARG A 616 -20.19 12.06 -13.42
CA ARG A 616 -21.45 12.23 -14.17
C ARG A 616 -22.63 11.47 -13.57
N SER A 617 -22.43 10.27 -13.07
CA SER A 617 -23.52 9.41 -12.60
C SER A 617 -23.79 9.54 -11.11
N CYS A 618 -22.77 9.70 -10.28
CA CYS A 618 -22.95 9.74 -8.82
C CYS A 618 -22.89 11.15 -8.25
N ILE A 619 -21.82 11.92 -8.52
CA ILE A 619 -21.69 13.25 -7.93
C ILE A 619 -22.78 14.17 -8.48
N LYS A 620 -23.08 14.11 -9.77
CA LYS A 620 -24.19 14.87 -10.37
C LYS A 620 -25.55 14.44 -9.82
N ALA A 621 -25.80 13.15 -9.64
CA ALA A 621 -27.03 12.67 -9.03
C ALA A 621 -27.13 13.10 -7.56
N THR A 622 -26.02 13.12 -6.82
CA THR A 622 -25.95 13.60 -5.44
C THR A 622 -26.25 15.11 -5.39
N LYS A 623 -25.65 15.91 -6.27
CA LYS A 623 -25.96 17.35 -6.43
C LYS A 623 -27.46 17.55 -6.67
N GLN A 624 -28.05 16.79 -7.60
CA GLN A 624 -29.47 16.89 -7.92
C GLN A 624 -30.38 16.50 -6.74
N LEU A 625 -30.08 15.38 -6.08
CA LEU A 625 -30.83 14.89 -4.92
C LEU A 625 -30.77 15.90 -3.76
N LEU A 626 -29.59 16.39 -3.41
CA LEU A 626 -29.42 17.36 -2.32
C LEU A 626 -30.10 18.70 -2.66
N ALA A 627 -30.00 19.15 -3.91
CA ALA A 627 -30.63 20.39 -4.36
C ALA A 627 -32.18 20.34 -4.31
N GLN A 628 -32.80 19.18 -4.55
CA GLN A 628 -34.25 18.99 -4.41
C GLN A 628 -34.71 19.23 -2.96
N HIS A 629 -33.88 18.86 -1.99
CA HIS A 629 -34.15 19.03 -0.56
C HIS A 629 -33.57 20.30 0.04
N GLY A 630 -33.07 21.23 -0.79
CA GLY A 630 -32.52 22.51 -0.34
C GLY A 630 -31.28 22.38 0.56
N ILE A 631 -30.48 21.32 0.34
CA ILE A 631 -29.23 21.04 1.03
C ILE A 631 -28.08 21.48 0.13
N LEU A 632 -27.14 22.23 0.69
CA LEU A 632 -25.99 22.73 -0.07
C LEU A 632 -24.87 21.68 -0.09
N LEU A 633 -24.39 21.34 -1.29
CA LEU A 633 -23.28 20.42 -1.49
C LEU A 633 -21.95 21.18 -1.52
N ILE A 634 -21.00 20.77 -0.69
CA ILE A 634 -19.71 21.45 -0.53
C ILE A 634 -18.59 20.46 -0.81
N PHE A 635 -17.62 20.87 -1.62
CA PHE A 635 -16.40 20.12 -1.90
C PHE A 635 -15.24 20.72 -1.11
N ALA A 636 -14.45 19.87 -0.46
CA ALA A 636 -13.24 20.26 0.25
C ALA A 636 -12.02 19.53 -0.32
N SER A 637 -10.87 20.21 -0.36
CA SER A 637 -9.57 19.62 -0.71
C SER A 637 -9.50 18.93 -2.07
N LEU A 638 -10.06 19.60 -3.09
CA LEU A 638 -10.01 19.13 -4.48
C LEU A 638 -8.58 19.24 -5.06
N GLN A 639 -8.12 18.16 -5.70
CA GLN A 639 -6.93 18.20 -6.55
C GLN A 639 -7.28 18.84 -7.91
N HIS A 640 -6.30 19.49 -8.53
CA HIS A 640 -6.51 20.27 -9.76
C HIS A 640 -7.13 19.46 -10.91
N ASP A 641 -6.69 18.21 -11.09
CA ASP A 641 -7.22 17.33 -12.15
C ASP A 641 -8.68 16.95 -11.90
N VAL A 642 -9.07 16.78 -10.63
CA VAL A 642 -10.44 16.46 -10.22
C VAL A 642 -11.35 17.67 -10.34
N GLU A 643 -10.86 18.84 -9.93
CA GLU A 643 -11.56 20.12 -10.09
C GLU A 643 -11.89 20.40 -11.57
N GLN A 644 -10.90 20.27 -12.47
CA GLN A 644 -11.11 20.40 -13.91
C GLN A 644 -12.21 19.46 -14.45
N LEU A 645 -12.23 18.20 -13.98
CA LEU A 645 -13.27 17.26 -14.36
C LEU A 645 -14.66 17.64 -13.81
N LEU A 646 -14.74 18.20 -12.59
CA LEU A 646 -16.00 18.68 -12.02
C LEU A 646 -16.57 19.88 -12.79
N HIS A 647 -15.70 20.81 -13.23
CA HIS A 647 -16.09 21.91 -14.12
C HIS A 647 -16.54 21.38 -15.49
N ALA A 648 -15.78 20.46 -16.09
CA ALA A 648 -16.11 19.87 -17.39
C ALA A 648 -17.46 19.11 -17.41
N HIS A 649 -17.99 18.73 -16.24
CA HIS A 649 -19.25 18.03 -16.08
C HIS A 649 -20.39 18.88 -15.48
N ASP A 650 -20.23 20.20 -15.41
CA ASP A 650 -21.20 21.18 -14.90
C ASP A 650 -21.61 20.94 -13.43
N ILE A 651 -20.66 20.47 -12.61
CA ILE A 651 -20.88 20.26 -11.17
C ILE A 651 -20.50 21.50 -10.38
N LEU A 652 -19.34 22.07 -10.69
CA LEU A 652 -18.91 23.38 -10.22
C LEU A 652 -19.28 24.38 -11.30
N ASP A 653 -20.13 25.36 -10.95
CA ASP A 653 -20.53 26.40 -11.89
C ASP A 653 -19.48 27.52 -11.82
N ASP A 654 -18.90 27.90 -12.96
CA ASP A 654 -18.05 29.07 -13.06
C ASP A 654 -18.92 30.34 -12.90
N GLU A 655 -18.44 31.25 -12.05
CA GLU A 655 -18.82 32.66 -11.95
C GLU A 655 -20.14 33.02 -11.22
N TYR A 656 -19.93 33.62 -10.04
CA TYR A 656 -20.75 34.63 -9.37
C TYR A 656 -20.87 35.89 -10.27
N GLU A 657 -21.61 35.83 -11.38
CA GLU A 657 -22.08 37.08 -12.03
C GLU A 657 -23.47 37.44 -11.50
N VAL A 658 -23.49 38.44 -10.60
CA VAL A 658 -24.71 39.17 -10.24
C VAL A 658 -25.05 40.11 -11.40
N ALA A 659 -25.56 39.54 -12.49
CA ALA A 659 -26.17 40.31 -13.56
C ALA A 659 -27.64 40.59 -13.18
N PHE A 660 -27.89 41.86 -12.82
CA PHE A 660 -29.18 42.55 -12.82
C PHE A 660 -30.44 41.64 -12.76
N GLY A 661 -30.88 41.31 -11.54
CA GLY A 661 -32.28 40.94 -11.28
C GLY A 661 -32.68 39.46 -11.43
N SER A 662 -31.74 38.52 -11.63
CA SER A 662 -32.03 37.09 -11.50
C SER A 662 -31.17 36.44 -10.41
N THR A 663 -31.80 36.00 -9.31
CA THR A 663 -31.14 35.23 -8.25
C THR A 663 -30.82 33.81 -8.75
N LYS A 664 -29.58 33.57 -9.18
CA LYS A 664 -29.08 32.23 -9.53
C LYS A 664 -28.97 31.41 -8.23
N ARG A 665 -29.63 30.25 -8.18
CA ARG A 665 -29.58 29.34 -7.02
C ARG A 665 -28.20 28.67 -6.96
N VAL A 666 -27.38 29.04 -5.98
CA VAL A 666 -26.10 28.35 -5.70
C VAL A 666 -26.43 27.00 -5.07
N SER A 667 -26.01 25.92 -5.73
CA SER A 667 -26.23 24.54 -5.25
C SER A 667 -24.94 23.83 -4.84
N THR A 668 -23.78 24.38 -5.22
CA THR A 668 -22.46 23.82 -4.93
C THR A 668 -21.44 24.89 -4.55
N LEU A 669 -20.53 24.56 -3.63
CA LEU A 669 -19.36 25.38 -3.26
C LEU A 669 -18.10 24.51 -3.18
N ALA A 670 -16.93 25.09 -3.42
CA ALA A 670 -15.63 24.42 -3.29
C ALA A 670 -14.68 25.21 -2.40
N PHE A 671 -13.94 24.51 -1.54
CA PHE A 671 -12.95 25.07 -0.62
C PHE A 671 -11.62 24.30 -0.69
N ASP A 672 -10.52 25.02 -0.47
CA ASP A 672 -9.17 24.41 -0.49
C ASP A 672 -8.98 23.35 0.62
N THR A 673 -9.61 23.55 1.77
CA THR A 673 -9.46 22.69 2.94
C THR A 673 -10.78 22.40 3.61
N LEU A 674 -10.89 21.21 4.21
CA LEU A 674 -12.05 20.83 5.03
C LEU A 674 -12.31 21.84 6.16
N ASP A 675 -11.25 22.34 6.80
CA ASP A 675 -11.35 23.34 7.88
C ASP A 675 -12.06 24.64 7.44
N LYS A 676 -11.74 25.14 6.23
CA LYS A 676 -12.39 26.33 5.67
C LYS A 676 -13.86 26.08 5.34
N ALA A 677 -14.18 24.90 4.80
CA ALA A 677 -15.55 24.51 4.51
C ALA A 677 -16.39 24.44 5.79
N LEU A 678 -15.84 23.81 6.85
CA LEU A 678 -16.50 23.73 8.17
C LEU A 678 -16.68 25.10 8.80
N GLU A 679 -15.66 25.96 8.76
CA GLU A 679 -15.75 27.33 9.30
C GLU A 679 -16.90 28.09 8.64
N TRP A 680 -16.97 28.07 7.31
CA TRP A 680 -18.03 28.75 6.57
C TRP A 680 -19.43 28.20 6.92
N CYS A 681 -19.59 26.87 7.01
CA CYS A 681 -20.87 26.26 7.40
C CYS A 681 -21.30 26.67 8.81
N GLU A 682 -20.37 26.67 9.76
CA GLU A 682 -20.64 27.07 11.14
C GLU A 682 -21.01 28.55 11.25
N ASP A 683 -20.34 29.42 10.48
CA ASP A 683 -20.63 30.85 10.46
C ASP A 683 -22.02 31.15 9.87
N GLU A 684 -22.42 30.44 8.80
CA GLU A 684 -23.78 30.53 8.25
C GLU A 684 -24.85 30.06 9.25
N LEU A 685 -24.60 28.96 9.98
CA LEU A 685 -25.52 28.49 11.04
C LEU A 685 -25.66 29.51 12.18
N LEU A 686 -24.59 30.23 12.51
CA LEU A 686 -24.61 31.29 13.52
C LEU A 686 -25.39 32.51 13.03
N ALA A 687 -25.19 32.91 11.77
CA ALA A 687 -25.90 34.01 11.14
C ALA A 687 -27.43 33.78 11.08
N GLU A 688 -27.87 32.55 10.75
CA GLU A 688 -29.30 32.17 10.76
C GLU A 688 -29.94 32.35 12.14
N GLN A 689 -29.18 32.19 13.22
CA GLN A 689 -29.66 32.36 14.60
C GLN A 689 -29.61 33.82 15.08
N GLY A 690 -29.32 34.77 14.18
CA GLY A 690 -29.20 36.20 14.48
C GLY A 690 -27.94 36.53 15.31
N VAL A 691 -26.98 35.61 15.38
CA VAL A 691 -25.67 35.86 15.99
C VAL A 691 -24.75 36.33 14.87
N ILE A 692 -24.71 37.65 14.66
CA ILE A 692 -23.65 38.24 13.85
C ILE A 692 -22.35 38.06 14.63
N PRO A 693 -21.30 37.47 14.05
CA PRO A 693 -20.01 37.34 14.72
C PRO A 693 -19.58 38.72 15.23
N LEU A 694 -19.41 38.87 16.55
CA LEU A 694 -19.04 40.15 17.19
C LEU A 694 -17.77 40.77 16.58
N SER A 695 -16.95 39.96 15.91
CA SER A 695 -15.77 40.35 15.15
C SER A 695 -16.00 41.26 13.94
N GLU A 696 -17.23 41.37 13.41
CA GLU A 696 -17.53 42.15 12.19
C GLU A 696 -18.23 43.49 12.46
N VAL A 697 -18.62 43.76 13.71
CA VAL A 697 -19.54 44.87 14.04
C VAL A 697 -18.84 46.12 14.61
N ALA A 698 -17.58 46.04 15.04
CA ALA A 698 -16.92 47.19 15.68
C ALA A 698 -16.14 48.05 14.68
N GLU A 699 -16.67 49.22 14.31
CA GLU A 699 -15.81 50.33 13.89
C GLU A 699 -14.85 50.62 15.05
N ILE A 700 -13.54 50.52 14.80
CA ILE A 700 -12.51 50.81 15.80
C ILE A 700 -12.53 52.32 16.05
N GLU A 701 -13.38 52.81 16.94
CA GLU A 701 -13.17 54.12 17.53
C GLU A 701 -11.84 54.07 18.32
N ASN A 702 -10.92 54.97 17.96
CA ASN A 702 -9.53 55.05 18.41
C ASN A 702 -9.32 55.25 19.93
N ASP A 703 -10.36 55.14 20.75
CA ASP A 703 -10.31 55.33 22.18
C ASP A 703 -10.11 53.97 22.86
N GLY A 704 -8.86 53.61 23.18
CA GLY A 704 -8.45 52.34 23.83
C GLY A 704 -9.14 52.01 25.17
N ARG A 705 -10.14 52.80 25.59
CA ARG A 705 -10.99 52.64 26.77
C ARG A 705 -11.93 51.45 26.65
N CYS A 706 -12.54 51.25 25.48
CA CYS A 706 -13.49 50.15 25.25
C CYS A 706 -12.80 48.78 25.36
N ALA A 707 -11.58 48.67 24.83
CA ALA A 707 -10.80 47.43 24.84
C ALA A 707 -10.35 46.98 26.23
N ILE A 708 -10.00 47.92 27.11
CA ILE A 708 -9.61 47.63 28.50
C ILE A 708 -10.82 47.16 29.32
N GLN A 709 -11.98 47.77 29.09
CA GLN A 709 -13.24 47.37 29.74
C GLN A 709 -13.72 46.00 29.25
N LEU A 710 -13.53 45.70 27.96
CA LEU A 710 -13.70 44.38 27.38
C LEU A 710 -12.75 43.36 28.02
N LEU A 711 -11.46 43.70 28.17
CA LEU A 711 -10.47 42.81 28.79
C LEU A 711 -10.81 42.49 30.26
N ASP A 712 -11.24 43.47 31.05
CA ASP A 712 -11.70 43.21 32.43
C ASP A 712 -12.92 42.28 32.46
N THR A 713 -13.80 42.38 31.47
CA THR A 713 -14.99 41.52 31.31
C THR A 713 -14.60 40.10 30.88
N LEU A 714 -13.60 39.97 30.03
CA LEU A 714 -13.09 38.70 29.50
C LEU A 714 -12.24 37.92 30.51
N LEU A 715 -11.61 38.61 31.46
CA LEU A 715 -10.83 37.98 32.52
C LEU A 715 -11.72 37.31 33.58
N PRO A 716 -11.39 36.08 34.03
CA PRO A 716 -12.15 35.37 35.06
C PRO A 716 -12.38 36.25 36.30
N LYS A 717 -13.62 36.35 36.76
CA LYS A 717 -13.96 37.04 38.01
C LYS A 717 -13.57 36.16 39.19
N VAL A 718 -12.88 36.73 40.18
CA VAL A 718 -12.50 36.00 41.40
C VAL A 718 -13.78 35.70 42.18
N THR A 719 -14.15 34.43 42.28
CA THR A 719 -15.15 33.98 43.25
C THR A 719 -14.50 34.01 44.63
N PRO A 720 -15.10 34.66 45.64
CA PRO A 720 -14.55 34.66 46.99
C PRO A 720 -14.55 33.22 47.51
N LYS A 721 -13.36 32.68 47.79
CA LYS A 721 -13.24 31.39 48.47
C LYS A 721 -13.75 31.54 49.91
N HIS A 722 -14.77 30.74 50.21
CA HIS A 722 -15.29 30.36 51.53
C HIS A 722 -14.54 30.88 52.76
N SER A 723 -15.27 31.57 53.63
CA SER A 723 -15.06 31.55 55.06
C SER A 723 -14.86 30.10 55.53
N VAL A 724 -13.75 29.88 56.23
CA VAL A 724 -13.39 28.60 56.85
C VAL A 724 -14.51 28.21 57.82
N LYS A 725 -15.34 27.21 57.45
CA LYS A 725 -16.07 26.42 58.43
C LYS A 725 -15.06 25.47 59.07
N VAL A 726 -14.69 25.78 60.31
CA VAL A 726 -14.07 24.83 61.21
C VAL A 726 -15.07 23.68 61.43
N GLU A 727 -14.76 22.50 60.91
CA GLU A 727 -15.46 21.27 61.29
C GLU A 727 -15.07 20.92 62.73
N ALA A 728 -16.02 21.10 63.65
CA ALA A 728 -15.92 20.52 64.98
C ALA A 728 -16.24 19.02 64.91
N SER A 729 -15.27 18.22 65.32
CA SER A 729 -15.36 16.78 65.56
C SER A 729 -16.49 16.43 66.53
N LYS A 730 -17.34 15.47 66.14
CA LYS A 730 -18.27 14.79 67.05
C LYS A 730 -17.52 13.86 68.00
N SER A 731 -17.66 14.08 69.31
CA SER A 731 -17.70 13.01 70.30
C SER A 731 -18.58 13.41 71.49
N THR A 732 -19.70 12.70 71.60
CA THR A 732 -20.42 12.21 72.80
C THR A 732 -20.84 13.13 73.96
N SER A 733 -22.04 12.77 74.45
CA SER A 733 -22.67 12.92 75.77
C SER A 733 -23.39 14.22 76.18
N ASP A 734 -24.71 14.05 76.27
CA ASP A 734 -25.59 14.32 77.43
C ASP A 734 -26.03 15.74 77.86
N SER A 735 -27.37 15.86 77.78
CA SER A 735 -28.32 16.38 78.78
C SER A 735 -28.40 17.88 79.11
N SER A 736 -29.67 18.34 79.12
CA SER A 736 -30.28 19.40 79.97
C SER A 736 -29.77 20.84 79.76
N GLU A 737 -30.52 21.93 79.85
CA GLU A 737 -31.89 22.27 80.27
C GLU A 737 -31.98 23.80 80.03
N THR A 738 -33.20 24.35 79.83
CA THR A 738 -33.64 25.74 80.17
C THR A 738 -32.91 26.92 79.50
N ASP A 739 -33.43 28.12 79.30
CA ASP A 739 -34.71 28.83 79.34
C ASP A 739 -34.36 30.24 78.82
N GLU A 740 -35.33 30.93 78.20
CA GLU A 740 -35.56 32.40 78.29
C GLU A 740 -34.38 33.36 77.94
N GLU A 741 -34.51 34.57 77.41
CA GLU A 741 -35.58 35.48 77.04
C GLU A 741 -34.89 36.66 76.30
N ASP A 742 -35.66 37.33 75.45
CA ASP A 742 -35.70 38.77 75.21
C ASP A 742 -34.63 39.60 74.45
N GLN A 743 -35.17 40.19 73.37
CA GLN A 743 -35.16 41.60 72.94
C GLN A 743 -33.85 42.39 72.71
N GLY A 744 -33.74 42.91 71.49
CA GLY A 744 -32.94 44.10 71.18
C GLY A 744 -32.81 44.37 69.67
N GLN A 745 -33.65 45.27 69.15
CA GLN A 745 -33.54 45.85 67.80
C GLN A 745 -32.19 46.54 67.57
N ILE A 746 -31.66 46.51 66.33
CA ILE A 746 -31.51 47.66 65.41
C ILE A 746 -30.80 47.19 64.13
N LYS A 747 -31.32 47.68 63.00
CA LYS A 747 -30.81 47.55 61.62
C LYS A 747 -29.37 48.06 61.48
N GLU A 748 -28.55 47.34 60.72
CA GLU A 748 -27.48 47.96 59.93
C GLU A 748 -27.36 47.24 58.57
N ASP A 749 -27.38 48.05 57.52
CA ASP A 749 -27.35 47.66 56.11
C ASP A 749 -26.06 46.89 55.78
N SER A 750 -26.20 45.68 55.25
CA SER A 750 -25.08 44.92 54.69
C SER A 750 -24.68 45.53 53.34
N VAL A 751 -23.82 46.55 53.38
CA VAL A 751 -23.03 46.96 52.22
C VAL A 751 -22.09 45.82 51.88
N GLN A 752 -22.34 45.18 50.74
CA GLN A 752 -21.45 44.22 50.13
C GLN A 752 -20.17 44.98 49.72
N GLU A 753 -19.10 44.90 50.51
CA GLU A 753 -17.79 45.47 50.15
C GLU A 753 -17.32 44.85 48.83
N VAL A 754 -17.49 45.59 47.74
CA VAL A 754 -16.85 45.29 46.46
C VAL A 754 -15.35 45.39 46.70
N ASN A 755 -14.64 44.27 46.60
CA ASN A 755 -13.20 44.22 46.82
C ASN A 755 -12.51 44.98 45.66
N LEU A 756 -12.31 46.30 45.82
CA LEU A 756 -11.71 47.20 44.84
C LEU A 756 -10.31 46.74 44.38
N SER A 757 -9.67 45.85 45.14
CA SER A 757 -8.36 45.25 44.84
C SER A 757 -8.38 44.23 43.69
N ALA A 758 -9.55 43.82 43.19
CA ALA A 758 -9.70 42.79 42.15
C ALA A 758 -10.15 43.32 40.78
N ILE A 759 -10.51 44.60 40.69
CA ILE A 759 -11.01 45.24 39.47
C ILE A 759 -9.82 45.80 38.68
N LEU A 760 -9.75 45.48 37.38
CA LEU A 760 -8.73 46.06 36.50
C LEU A 760 -9.17 47.49 36.13
N THR A 761 -8.83 48.46 36.97
CA THR A 761 -9.08 49.88 36.66
C THR A 761 -8.20 50.37 35.51
N GLN A 762 -8.69 51.37 34.78
CA GLN A 762 -8.03 51.90 33.58
C GLN A 762 -6.57 52.33 33.84
N ASP A 763 -6.30 52.94 35.00
CA ASP A 763 -4.96 53.40 35.36
C ASP A 763 -3.98 52.24 35.60
N ILE A 764 -4.48 51.14 36.20
CA ILE A 764 -3.69 49.93 36.42
C ILE A 764 -3.47 49.20 35.08
N ALA A 765 -4.50 49.12 34.25
CA ALA A 765 -4.39 48.52 32.92
C ALA A 765 -3.37 49.25 32.03
N ALA A 766 -3.41 50.58 32.00
CA ALA A 766 -2.48 51.41 31.23
C ALA A 766 -1.02 51.25 31.68
N TYR A 767 -0.78 50.86 32.94
CA TYR A 767 0.56 50.59 33.44
C TYR A 767 1.14 49.26 32.91
N TYR A 768 0.34 48.19 32.89
CA TYR A 768 0.82 46.84 32.56
C TYR A 768 0.56 46.40 31.11
N ILE A 769 -0.42 46.98 30.42
CA ILE A 769 -0.91 46.48 29.12
C ILE A 769 -0.61 47.52 28.04
N GLU A 770 -0.07 47.06 26.92
CA GLU A 770 0.19 47.85 25.73
C GLU A 770 -0.83 47.53 24.64
N SER A 771 -1.62 48.52 24.23
CA SER A 771 -2.52 48.37 23.08
C SER A 771 -1.72 48.49 21.77
N ARG A 772 -1.82 47.45 20.92
CA ARG A 772 -1.18 47.38 19.61
C ARG A 772 -2.23 47.15 18.54
N HIS A 773 -2.27 48.03 17.54
CA HIS A 773 -3.16 47.89 16.40
C HIS A 773 -2.38 47.24 15.25
N HIS A 774 -2.92 46.16 14.69
CA HIS A 774 -2.37 45.45 13.55
C HIS A 774 -3.35 45.49 12.38
N VAL A 775 -2.84 45.85 11.21
CA VAL A 775 -3.65 45.90 9.98
C VAL A 775 -3.78 44.48 9.39
N ALA A 776 -4.82 44.25 8.58
CA ALA A 776 -4.99 42.96 7.90
C ALA A 776 -3.71 42.53 7.13
N GLY A 777 -3.23 41.31 7.38
CA GLY A 777 -2.02 40.71 6.81
C GLY A 777 -0.73 40.98 7.59
N GLU A 778 -0.76 41.79 8.65
CA GLU A 778 0.41 42.08 9.47
C GLU A 778 0.73 40.92 10.44
N GLN A 779 2.02 40.57 10.57
CA GLN A 779 2.45 39.52 11.47
C GLN A 779 2.49 39.99 12.92
N VAL A 780 1.86 39.23 13.80
CA VAL A 780 1.88 39.47 15.24
C VAL A 780 3.19 38.95 15.85
N TYR A 781 3.57 37.73 15.47
CA TYR A 781 4.87 37.14 15.79
C TYR A 781 5.25 36.07 14.76
N GLN A 782 6.55 35.81 14.65
CA GLN A 782 7.11 34.83 13.71
C GLN A 782 7.69 33.62 14.45
N VAL A 783 7.58 32.45 13.81
CA VAL A 783 8.25 31.23 14.28
C VAL A 783 9.74 31.46 14.57
N GLY A 784 10.21 30.93 15.71
CA GLY A 784 11.61 31.00 16.13
C GLY A 784 12.01 32.29 16.86
N SER A 785 11.14 33.31 16.90
CA SER A 785 11.34 34.51 17.71
C SER A 785 11.22 34.20 19.22
N PRO A 786 11.95 34.93 20.08
CA PRO A 786 11.77 34.83 21.52
C PRO A 786 10.35 35.26 21.91
N VAL A 787 9.83 34.68 23.00
CA VAL A 787 8.50 35.01 23.53
C VAL A 787 8.65 36.08 24.61
N ASP A 788 8.27 37.30 24.25
CA ASP A 788 8.43 38.47 25.10
C ASP A 788 7.20 38.77 25.97
N GLY A 789 6.08 38.07 25.75
CA GLY A 789 4.82 38.25 26.45
C GLY A 789 3.67 37.46 25.83
N ILE A 790 2.44 37.77 26.22
CA ILE A 790 1.20 37.23 25.65
C ILE A 790 0.38 38.32 25.00
N TYR A 791 -0.43 37.93 24.00
CA TYR A 791 -1.34 38.83 23.30
C TYR A 791 -2.78 38.41 23.56
N PHE A 792 -3.59 39.34 24.07
CA PHE A 792 -5.03 39.19 24.16
C PHE A 792 -5.69 39.84 22.95
N ILE A 793 -6.64 39.14 22.33
CA ILE A 793 -7.38 39.68 21.21
C ILE A 793 -8.55 40.49 21.75
N GLY A 794 -8.45 41.83 21.70
CA GLY A 794 -9.50 42.73 22.12
C GLY A 794 -10.62 42.85 21.09
N LEU A 795 -10.26 43.10 19.84
CA LEU A 795 -11.13 43.16 18.66
C LEU A 795 -10.39 42.60 17.45
N GLY A 796 -11.08 41.94 16.52
CA GLY A 796 -10.49 41.36 15.30
C GLY A 796 -10.21 39.85 15.39
N LYS A 797 -9.42 39.33 14.45
CA LYS A 797 -9.12 37.88 14.30
C LYS A 797 -7.66 37.67 13.93
N VAL A 798 -7.02 36.64 14.51
CA VAL A 798 -5.63 36.28 14.19
C VAL A 798 -5.58 34.82 13.74
N ASP A 799 -4.94 34.58 12.60
CA ASP A 799 -4.67 33.25 12.06
C ASP A 799 -3.28 32.78 12.49
N VAL A 800 -3.20 31.55 12.98
CA VAL A 800 -1.95 30.89 13.34
C VAL A 800 -1.59 29.86 12.27
N PHE A 801 -0.42 29.99 11.66
CA PHE A 801 0.03 29.18 10.54
C PHE A 801 1.22 28.28 10.90
N LEU A 802 1.25 27.11 10.25
CA LEU A 802 2.40 26.20 10.27
C LEU A 802 3.62 26.86 9.60
N PRO A 803 4.87 26.50 9.97
CA PRO A 803 6.07 27.06 9.34
C PRO A 803 6.25 26.60 7.88
N SER A 804 6.62 27.52 7.00
CA SER A 804 6.73 27.30 5.55
C SER A 804 7.64 26.13 5.13
N LYS A 805 8.71 25.83 5.90
CA LYS A 805 9.63 24.70 5.60
C LYS A 805 8.96 23.32 5.68
N LEU A 806 7.90 23.18 6.47
CA LEU A 806 7.10 21.95 6.54
C LEU A 806 6.06 21.89 5.40
N HIS A 807 5.72 23.01 4.76
CA HIS A 807 4.70 23.06 3.71
C HIS A 807 5.15 22.32 2.45
N GLU A 808 6.44 22.41 2.11
CA GLU A 808 7.05 21.73 0.97
C GLU A 808 7.05 20.20 1.11
N SER A 809 6.85 19.68 2.34
CA SER A 809 6.84 18.24 2.63
C SER A 809 5.44 17.60 2.65
N MET A 810 4.35 18.37 2.57
CA MET A 810 2.97 17.85 2.70
C MET A 810 2.34 17.32 1.39
N GLY A 811 3.13 17.15 0.34
CA GLY A 811 2.73 16.43 -0.87
C GLY A 811 2.15 17.32 -2.00
N PRO A 812 1.89 16.71 -3.18
CA PRO A 812 1.39 17.41 -4.35
C PRO A 812 -0.11 17.72 -4.20
N GLY A 813 -0.46 19.01 -4.13
CA GLY A 813 -1.87 19.46 -4.10
C GLY A 813 -2.17 20.61 -3.15
N PHE A 814 -1.34 20.83 -2.12
CA PHE A 814 -1.56 21.90 -1.16
C PHE A 814 -1.16 23.27 -1.73
N ARG A 815 -2.13 24.18 -1.92
CA ARG A 815 -1.89 25.59 -2.29
C ARG A 815 -2.11 26.49 -1.08
N GLY A 816 -1.04 27.02 -0.50
CA GLY A 816 -1.11 28.12 0.47
C GLY A 816 -0.38 27.89 1.80
N LYS A 817 -0.84 28.57 2.87
CA LYS A 817 -0.36 28.38 4.24
C LYS A 817 -1.35 27.50 5.01
N ARG A 818 -0.88 26.44 5.70
CA ARG A 818 -1.77 25.63 6.54
C ARG A 818 -2.07 26.39 7.83
N ARG A 819 -3.31 26.88 7.94
CA ARG A 819 -3.82 27.44 9.18
C ARG A 819 -4.03 26.31 10.17
N ILE A 820 -3.46 26.45 11.35
CA ILE A 820 -3.60 25.51 12.47
C ILE A 820 -4.83 25.85 13.27
N GLN A 821 -5.00 27.14 13.57
CA GLN A 821 -6.16 27.64 14.29
C GLN A 821 -6.40 29.11 13.95
N ARG A 822 -7.66 29.54 14.12
CA ARG A 822 -8.04 30.95 14.12
C ARG A 822 -8.47 31.34 15.51
N VAL A 823 -7.89 32.41 16.04
CA VAL A 823 -8.21 32.91 17.39
C VAL A 823 -9.02 34.19 17.24
N CYS A 824 -10.21 34.20 17.85
CA CYS A 824 -11.16 35.32 17.83
C CYS A 824 -11.05 36.18 19.10
N GLN A 825 -11.95 37.17 19.21
CA GLN A 825 -12.06 38.05 20.38
C GLN A 825 -12.11 37.27 21.69
N GLY A 826 -11.32 37.71 22.67
CA GLY A 826 -11.19 37.05 23.98
C GLY A 826 -10.20 35.90 24.03
N GLY A 827 -9.66 35.44 22.90
CA GLY A 827 -8.59 34.46 22.86
C GLY A 827 -7.23 35.03 23.25
N ILE A 828 -6.30 34.13 23.60
CA ILE A 828 -4.96 34.48 24.06
C ILE A 828 -3.91 33.74 23.22
N LEU A 829 -2.94 34.48 22.68
CA LEU A 829 -1.84 33.93 21.89
C LEU A 829 -0.53 33.90 22.69
N GLY A 830 0.30 32.88 22.44
CA GLY A 830 1.64 32.75 23.03
C GLY A 830 1.69 32.19 24.46
N VAL A 831 0.55 31.75 25.01
CA VAL A 831 0.45 31.26 26.39
C VAL A 831 1.34 30.03 26.62
N ALA A 832 1.26 29.05 25.72
CA ALA A 832 1.99 27.80 25.83
C ALA A 832 3.51 28.04 25.81
N GLU A 833 3.98 28.84 24.85
CA GLU A 833 5.41 29.11 24.70
C GLU A 833 5.95 30.00 25.84
N MET A 834 5.17 30.96 26.34
CA MET A 834 5.54 31.76 27.50
C MET A 834 5.70 30.89 28.76
N MET A 835 4.75 29.98 29.01
CA MET A 835 4.74 29.07 30.17
C MET A 835 5.83 28.01 30.10
N LEU A 836 6.10 27.46 28.90
CA LEU A 836 7.13 26.43 28.69
C LEU A 836 8.53 27.02 28.46
N HIS A 837 8.66 28.35 28.44
CA HIS A 837 9.90 29.06 28.13
C HIS A 837 10.54 28.63 26.80
N LYS A 838 9.70 28.43 25.79
CA LYS A 838 10.11 28.09 24.42
C LYS A 838 9.99 29.30 23.49
N ARG A 839 10.61 29.22 22.31
CA ARG A 839 10.39 30.18 21.22
C ARG A 839 9.04 29.87 20.54
N TYR A 840 8.45 30.87 19.88
CA TYR A 840 7.22 30.68 19.12
C TYR A 840 7.38 29.54 18.12
N GLN A 841 6.47 28.57 18.16
CA GLN A 841 6.51 27.41 17.25
C GLN A 841 5.80 27.67 15.93
N PHE A 842 4.90 28.65 15.91
CA PHE A 842 4.05 29.01 14.79
C PHE A 842 4.18 30.50 14.47
N THR A 843 3.66 30.89 13.31
CA THR A 843 3.58 32.31 12.90
C THR A 843 2.14 32.76 13.03
N ALA A 844 1.90 33.89 13.69
CA ALA A 844 0.58 34.49 13.83
C ALA A 844 0.44 35.75 12.98
N GLU A 845 -0.68 35.90 12.29
CA GLU A 845 -0.96 36.99 11.34
C GLU A 845 -2.38 37.52 11.54
N ALA A 846 -2.54 38.83 11.61
CA ALA A 846 -3.85 39.48 11.74
C ALA A 846 -4.65 39.28 10.44
N LYS A 847 -5.87 38.75 10.52
CA LYS A 847 -6.70 38.50 9.33
C LYS A 847 -7.48 39.73 8.88
N ALA A 848 -7.86 40.57 9.84
CA ALA A 848 -8.56 41.84 9.68
C ALA A 848 -7.89 42.88 10.60
N ASP A 849 -8.34 44.12 10.55
CA ASP A 849 -7.87 45.16 11.49
C ASP A 849 -8.16 44.70 12.92
N THR A 850 -7.08 44.45 13.67
CA THR A 850 -7.12 43.73 14.94
C THR A 850 -6.44 44.55 16.02
N LEU A 851 -7.15 44.75 17.13
CA LEU A 851 -6.63 45.38 18.33
C LEU A 851 -6.15 44.31 19.32
N LEU A 852 -4.83 44.26 19.51
CA LEU A 852 -4.17 43.35 20.43
C LEU A 852 -3.76 44.08 21.70
N LEU A 853 -3.98 43.44 22.85
CA LEU A 853 -3.56 43.91 24.16
C LEU A 853 -2.37 43.05 24.59
N PHE A 854 -1.18 43.65 24.57
CA PHE A 854 0.08 42.97 24.84
C PHE A 854 0.48 43.12 26.31
N LEU A 855 0.74 42.00 26.97
CA LEU A 855 1.27 41.93 28.33
C LEU A 855 2.66 41.30 28.29
N SER A 856 3.69 42.10 28.55
CA SER A 856 5.08 41.62 28.52
C SER A 856 5.39 40.75 29.73
N LYS A 857 6.32 39.81 29.57
CA LYS A 857 6.78 38.92 30.65
C LYS A 857 7.28 39.70 31.87
N VAL A 858 8.00 40.80 31.63
CA VAL A 858 8.54 41.68 32.69
C VAL A 858 7.42 42.36 33.46
N LYS A 859 6.45 42.95 32.75
CA LYS A 859 5.29 43.62 33.36
C LYS A 859 4.39 42.62 34.10
N PHE A 860 4.28 41.39 33.61
CA PHE A 860 3.52 40.34 34.31
C PHE A 860 4.19 39.91 35.64
N GLU A 861 5.51 39.74 35.67
CA GLU A 861 6.22 39.43 36.92
C GLU A 861 6.13 40.61 37.92
N GLU A 862 6.19 41.85 37.45
CA GLU A 862 5.96 43.03 38.28
C GLU A 862 4.52 43.08 38.81
N MET A 863 3.53 42.74 37.98
CA MET A 863 2.12 42.64 38.36
C MET A 863 1.91 41.57 39.45
N LYS A 864 2.60 40.42 39.39
CA LYS A 864 2.54 39.39 40.45
C LYS A 864 3.02 39.90 41.80
N ILE A 865 3.96 40.84 41.81
CA ILE A 865 4.49 41.42 43.05
C ILE A 865 3.59 42.55 43.56
N ARG A 866 3.15 43.47 42.69
CA ARG A 866 2.42 44.70 43.09
C ARG A 866 0.90 44.52 43.17
N HIS A 867 0.31 43.69 42.32
CA HIS A 867 -1.14 43.43 42.29
C HIS A 867 -1.43 41.92 42.10
N PRO A 868 -1.17 41.09 43.12
CA PRO A 868 -1.25 39.62 43.02
C PRO A 868 -2.66 39.10 42.68
N THR A 869 -3.71 39.79 43.13
CA THR A 869 -5.12 39.49 42.83
C THR A 869 -5.43 39.63 41.33
N ILE A 870 -4.93 40.69 40.70
CA ILE A 870 -5.08 40.95 39.26
C ILE A 870 -4.24 39.95 38.46
N ALA A 871 -2.99 39.73 38.88
CA ALA A 871 -2.11 38.73 38.24
C ALA A 871 -2.72 37.32 38.26
N SER A 872 -3.40 36.94 39.35
CA SER A 872 -4.12 35.66 39.45
C SER A 872 -5.24 35.52 38.40
N ARG A 873 -5.92 36.61 38.03
CA ARG A 873 -6.98 36.57 36.99
C ARG A 873 -6.38 36.29 35.61
N PHE A 874 -5.27 36.94 35.28
CA PHE A 874 -4.50 36.66 34.06
C PHE A 874 -3.97 35.23 34.05
N GLN A 875 -3.45 34.75 35.17
CA GLN A 875 -2.96 33.37 35.29
C GLN A 875 -4.08 32.33 35.13
N GLN A 876 -5.26 32.60 35.69
CA GLN A 876 -6.43 31.75 35.54
C GLN A 876 -6.94 31.74 34.09
N ALA A 877 -6.94 32.88 33.41
CA ALA A 877 -7.29 32.97 31.99
C ALA A 877 -6.35 32.12 31.13
N MET A 878 -5.04 32.26 31.34
CA MET A 878 -4.01 31.44 30.66
C MET A 878 -4.20 29.94 30.87
N MET A 879 -4.47 29.51 32.11
CA MET A 879 -4.75 28.10 32.40
C MET A 879 -6.04 27.60 31.73
N GLN A 880 -7.09 28.42 31.71
CA GLN A 880 -8.35 28.06 31.04
C GLN A 880 -8.16 27.92 29.53
N THR A 881 -7.40 28.81 28.89
CA THR A 881 -7.05 28.69 27.46
C THR A 881 -6.32 27.38 27.20
N LEU A 882 -5.25 27.08 27.94
CA LEU A 882 -4.50 25.83 27.77
C LEU A 882 -5.37 24.59 27.98
N ALA A 883 -6.22 24.58 29.01
CA ALA A 883 -7.12 23.46 29.28
C ALA A 883 -8.16 23.27 28.17
N ARG A 884 -8.68 24.36 27.59
CA ARG A 884 -9.60 24.32 26.45
C ARG A 884 -8.92 23.75 25.21
N THR A 885 -7.71 24.22 24.87
CA THR A 885 -6.95 23.70 23.73
C THR A 885 -6.70 22.19 23.84
N VAL A 886 -6.41 21.68 25.05
CA VAL A 886 -6.23 20.24 25.29
C VAL A 886 -7.54 19.46 25.14
N LEU A 887 -8.66 19.99 25.65
CA LEU A 887 -9.98 19.36 25.49
C LEU A 887 -10.40 19.31 24.01
N GLU A 888 -10.14 20.37 23.26
CA GLU A 888 -10.47 20.47 21.84
C GLU A 888 -9.60 19.52 20.99
N ALA A 889 -8.30 19.39 21.31
CA ALA A 889 -7.43 18.42 20.65
C ALA A 889 -7.92 16.96 20.84
N ASN A 890 -8.41 16.61 22.03
CA ASN A 890 -8.89 15.26 22.32
C ASN A 890 -10.27 14.93 21.69
N ILE A 891 -11.06 15.93 21.32
CA ILE A 891 -12.37 15.74 20.66
C ILE A 891 -12.21 15.58 19.14
N ALA A 892 -11.14 16.12 18.55
CA ALA A 892 -10.86 16.00 17.11
C ALA A 892 -10.28 14.62 16.70
N ASP A 893 -9.73 13.86 17.65
CA ASP A 893 -9.08 12.56 17.41
C ASP A 893 -9.98 11.32 17.64
N ASN A 894 -11.20 11.48 18.16
CA ASN A 894 -12.22 10.42 18.27
C ASN A 894 -13.29 10.58 17.18
#